data_AF-A0A3Q2DJY6-F1
#
_entry.id   AF-A0A3Q2DJY6-F1
#
_cell.length_a   1.000
_cell.length_b   1.000
_cell.length_c   1.000
_cell.angle_alpha   90.00
_cell.angle_beta   90.00
_cell.angle_gamma   90.00
#
_symmetry.space_group_name_H-M   'P 1'
#
loop_
_entity.id
_entity.type
_entity.pdbx_description
1 polymer ?
#
loop_
_entity_poly.entity_id
_entity_poly.type
_entity_poly.pdbx_seq_one_letter_code
_entity_poly.pdbx_strand_id
1 'polypeptide(L)'
;TSRFLRKLRKLRKLEELFEEEDNELRSLCESKPRLSLDSINALVLDLDYPALRKNKNIETFLNRYEKVIRELRNLQMKSEDFEKVKIIGRGAFGEVQLVRHKPSRKVYAMKLLSKFEMIKRSDSAFFWEERDIMAFANSPWVVQLCCAFQDEHYLYMVMEYMPGGDLVNLTSTYDVPEKWAKFYAAEVVMALDSIHSMGFIHRDVKPDNMLLDGHGHLKLADFGTCMKMDSTGMVHCDTAVGTPDYISPEVLKSQGGDGYYGRECDWWSVGVFIFEMLVGDTPFYADSLVGTYSKIMDHKNSLNFPDDVEISKDAKSIICAFLTDRDVRLGRNGVEEIKRHPFFKNDQWTFDTIRDTVAPVVPELSSDIDTSNFDEIEDDKGDVETFPKPKAFVGNQLPFSAALQKKLHHLELQMNKDKQVKEELENKCRCKIKKITKELEEEVSSRKSLESNLRQLEREKALLQHKSLESHRKAENEADRKRCLENEVNSLRDQLDDMKKRNQNSHISNEKNIHLQKQLEEANTLLRAESEAATRLRKAQTESSKQLQQLEANVRELQDKCCLLERSKLSLEKECISLQAALESERREHSQGSETISDLMGRISGLEEEARQQRQTLSKAETEKRQLQEKYTDLEKEMSNKEIELTYKLKVLQQELEQEGASHKATRALLADKSKIKVTIEGAKSETMKELERKLSEERAAKLRLENRILELEKHSSMMDCDYKQALQKLDELRRHKDRLTEEVKNLTLKIEQETQKRNLTVNDLKAQNQQLNILKTSEKQLKQETNHLLDIKRSLEKERQDTDGQMKELQDQLEAEQYFSTLYKTQVRELKEECEEKNKLYKDVQQSLQELQEERDSLAAQLEITLTKADSEQLARSIAEEQYSDLEKEKIMKELELKEMMARHRQELSDKDITISSLEEANRTLTSDVANLANEKEELNNKLKEALEESDKSKDWEQQINQMKQSFEKQLQSERTLKTQAVNKLAEIMNRKEVRGGGSRRGNDTDMRRKEKENRKLQLELRSEKEKLNSIMIKYQREINEMQAQLADESQTRIEMQMALDSKDSDIEQLRNLVQSLSVQSMDSASVSSGPEFDTDDAYAGKTPPSKKFLLEWFK
;
A
#
# COMPACT_ATOMS: atom_id res chain seq x y z
N THR A 1 11.90 -29.39 -25.12
CA THR A 1 13.20 -29.31 -24.41
C THR A 1 13.38 -28.00 -23.64
N SER A 2 13.70 -26.84 -24.26
CA SER A 2 14.14 -25.62 -23.52
C SER A 2 13.22 -25.15 -22.36
N ARG A 3 11.89 -25.03 -22.57
CA ARG A 3 10.94 -24.71 -21.48
C ARG A 3 10.95 -25.75 -20.34
N PHE A 4 11.11 -27.03 -20.66
CA PHE A 4 11.19 -28.13 -19.69
C PHE A 4 12.49 -28.05 -18.88
N LEU A 5 13.63 -27.77 -19.54
CA LEU A 5 14.92 -27.54 -18.86
C LEU A 5 14.91 -26.28 -17.99
N ARG A 6 14.22 -25.20 -18.38
CA ARG A 6 13.98 -24.04 -17.50
C ARG A 6 13.07 -24.40 -16.31
N LYS A 7 12.05 -25.24 -16.49
CA LYS A 7 11.19 -25.70 -15.37
C LYS A 7 11.95 -26.64 -14.43
N LEU A 8 12.76 -27.55 -14.94
CA LEU A 8 13.68 -28.40 -14.17
C LEU A 8 14.76 -27.59 -13.45
N ARG A 9 15.32 -26.53 -14.04
CA ARG A 9 16.24 -25.63 -13.32
C ARG A 9 15.54 -24.77 -12.27
N LYS A 10 14.24 -24.47 -12.41
CA LYS A 10 13.45 -23.81 -11.35
C LYS A 10 13.02 -24.77 -10.24
N LEU A 11 12.71 -26.03 -10.58
CA LEU A 11 12.44 -27.09 -9.60
C LEU A 11 13.72 -27.42 -8.84
N ARG A 12 14.83 -27.66 -9.54
CA ARG A 12 16.14 -27.80 -8.90
C ARG A 12 16.52 -26.59 -8.07
N LYS A 13 16.25 -25.35 -8.50
CA LYS A 13 16.48 -24.20 -7.61
C LYS A 13 15.54 -24.08 -6.42
N LEU A 14 14.39 -24.77 -6.41
CA LEU A 14 13.55 -24.92 -5.22
C LEU A 14 14.06 -26.07 -4.33
N GLU A 15 14.40 -27.20 -4.94
CA GLU A 15 15.00 -28.38 -4.29
C GLU A 15 16.35 -28.01 -3.65
N GLU A 16 17.21 -27.27 -4.35
CA GLU A 16 18.47 -26.68 -3.89
C GLU A 16 18.22 -25.67 -2.75
N LEU A 17 17.17 -24.85 -2.79
CA LEU A 17 16.86 -23.93 -1.67
C LEU A 17 16.37 -24.67 -0.42
N PHE A 18 15.50 -25.68 -0.59
CA PHE A 18 15.12 -26.55 0.52
C PHE A 18 16.30 -27.38 1.03
N GLU A 19 17.19 -27.86 0.15
CA GLU A 19 18.41 -28.58 0.54
C GLU A 19 19.48 -27.66 1.14
N GLU A 20 19.57 -26.38 0.77
CA GLU A 20 20.43 -25.38 1.41
C GLU A 20 19.93 -25.07 2.83
N GLU A 21 18.62 -24.90 3.03
CA GLU A 21 18.02 -24.84 4.38
C GLU A 21 18.26 -26.13 5.19
N ASP A 22 18.27 -27.31 4.55
CA ASP A 22 18.59 -28.62 5.14
C ASP A 22 20.11 -28.86 5.35
N ASN A 23 20.99 -28.05 4.75
CA ASN A 23 22.45 -28.26 4.76
C ASN A 23 23.17 -27.48 5.87
N GLU A 24 22.74 -26.27 6.21
CA GLU A 24 23.28 -25.55 7.39
C GLU A 24 22.94 -26.26 8.71
N LEU A 25 21.80 -26.97 8.75
CA LEU A 25 21.24 -27.66 9.93
C LEU A 25 21.72 -29.12 10.11
N ARG A 26 22.65 -29.61 9.27
CA ARG A 26 22.78 -31.04 8.97
C ARG A 26 23.55 -31.91 9.98
N SER A 27 24.04 -31.37 11.09
CA SER A 27 25.01 -32.08 11.95
C SER A 27 24.41 -33.08 12.94
N LEU A 28 23.26 -32.80 13.59
CA LEU A 28 22.81 -33.60 14.74
C LEU A 28 21.29 -33.76 14.97
N CYS A 29 20.40 -33.18 14.14
CA CYS A 29 18.95 -33.26 14.35
C CYS A 29 18.20 -33.87 13.15
N GLU A 30 17.87 -35.17 13.22
CA GLU A 30 17.27 -35.96 12.13
C GLU A 30 15.79 -35.60 11.82
N SER A 31 15.50 -34.44 11.22
CA SER A 31 14.15 -34.16 10.68
C SER A 31 14.06 -33.07 9.60
N LYS A 32 14.15 -33.52 8.35
CA LYS A 32 14.16 -32.72 7.10
C LYS A 32 12.90 -31.91 6.68
N PRO A 33 11.79 -31.81 7.47
CA PRO A 33 10.67 -30.94 7.07
C PRO A 33 10.11 -29.97 8.13
N ARG A 34 10.69 -29.86 9.34
CA ARG A 34 10.03 -29.19 10.50
C ARG A 34 9.57 -27.75 10.24
N LEU A 35 10.41 -26.89 9.64
CA LEU A 35 10.13 -25.46 9.48
C LEU A 35 8.79 -25.12 8.78
N SER A 36 8.37 -25.96 7.82
CA SER A 36 7.06 -25.79 7.15
C SER A 36 5.88 -26.31 7.97
N LEU A 37 6.09 -27.33 8.80
CA LEU A 37 5.06 -27.95 9.64
C LEU A 37 4.70 -27.04 10.80
N ASP A 38 5.70 -26.44 11.46
CA ASP A 38 5.52 -25.52 12.58
C ASP A 38 4.67 -24.31 12.18
N SER A 39 4.87 -23.80 10.95
CA SER A 39 4.05 -22.71 10.38
C SER A 39 2.57 -23.07 10.22
N ILE A 40 2.26 -24.31 9.82
CA ILE A 40 0.86 -24.77 9.65
C ILE A 40 0.26 -25.10 11.02
N ASN A 41 1.04 -25.64 11.96
CA ASN A 41 0.60 -25.91 13.33
C ASN A 41 0.25 -24.60 14.07
N ALA A 42 1.11 -23.58 14.00
CA ALA A 42 0.84 -22.24 14.53
C ALA A 42 -0.42 -21.63 13.92
N LEU A 43 -0.58 -21.70 12.59
CA LEU A 43 -1.78 -21.20 11.91
C LEU A 43 -3.06 -21.94 12.29
N VAL A 44 -3.01 -23.24 12.59
CA VAL A 44 -4.17 -23.98 13.12
C VAL A 44 -4.49 -23.53 14.55
N LEU A 45 -3.48 -23.40 15.42
CA LEU A 45 -3.65 -22.96 16.82
C LEU A 45 -4.22 -21.54 16.92
N ASP A 46 -3.72 -20.57 16.14
CA ASP A 46 -4.23 -19.19 16.16
C ASP A 46 -5.62 -19.02 15.53
N LEU A 47 -6.10 -20.02 14.77
CA LEU A 47 -7.41 -19.99 14.10
C LEU A 47 -8.50 -20.81 14.81
N ASP A 48 -8.14 -21.79 15.65
CA ASP A 48 -9.09 -22.72 16.27
C ASP A 48 -9.83 -22.15 17.49
N TYR A 49 -10.56 -21.06 17.27
CA TYR A 49 -11.40 -20.42 18.28
C TYR A 49 -12.85 -20.30 17.79
N PRO A 50 -13.87 -20.50 18.66
CA PRO A 50 -15.28 -20.40 18.27
C PRO A 50 -15.72 -19.04 17.70
N ALA A 51 -14.97 -17.96 17.97
CA ALA A 51 -15.18 -16.66 17.33
C ALA A 51 -14.68 -16.63 15.88
N LEU A 52 -13.49 -17.20 15.64
CA LEU A 52 -12.80 -17.22 14.35
C LEU A 52 -13.40 -18.26 13.39
N ARG A 53 -13.82 -19.42 13.88
CA ARG A 53 -14.58 -20.43 13.12
C ARG A 53 -15.89 -19.91 12.51
N LYS A 54 -16.41 -18.74 12.90
CA LYS A 54 -17.56 -18.09 12.23
C LYS A 54 -17.24 -17.63 10.81
N ASN A 55 -15.97 -17.43 10.47
CA ASN A 55 -15.55 -17.14 9.11
C ASN A 55 -15.44 -18.44 8.32
N LYS A 56 -16.27 -18.59 7.28
CA LYS A 56 -16.33 -19.78 6.42
C LYS A 56 -14.97 -20.19 5.83
N ASN A 57 -14.07 -19.23 5.59
CA ASN A 57 -12.74 -19.51 5.07
C ASN A 57 -11.86 -20.21 6.13
N ILE A 58 -11.97 -19.77 7.38
CA ILE A 58 -11.27 -20.36 8.54
C ILE A 58 -11.86 -21.74 8.86
N GLU A 59 -13.17 -21.86 8.90
CA GLU A 59 -13.87 -23.14 9.08
C GLU A 59 -13.48 -24.17 8.01
N THR A 60 -13.49 -23.78 6.73
CA THR A 60 -13.09 -24.66 5.61
C THR A 60 -11.61 -25.06 5.66
N PHE A 61 -10.74 -24.17 6.14
CA PHE A 61 -9.33 -24.48 6.36
C PHE A 61 -9.13 -25.49 7.49
N LEU A 62 -9.72 -25.23 8.67
CA LEU A 62 -9.60 -26.11 9.84
C LEU A 62 -10.19 -27.49 9.54
N ASN A 63 -11.41 -27.56 9.01
CA ASN A 63 -12.04 -28.84 8.64
C ASN A 63 -11.22 -29.68 7.63
N ARG A 64 -10.29 -29.07 6.90
CA ARG A 64 -9.37 -29.75 5.98
C ARG A 64 -8.05 -30.20 6.62
N TYR A 65 -7.48 -29.40 7.53
CA TYR A 65 -6.12 -29.63 8.03
C TYR A 65 -6.03 -30.00 9.51
N GLU A 66 -7.03 -29.69 10.33
CA GLU A 66 -7.04 -29.91 11.78
C GLU A 66 -6.75 -31.37 12.15
N LYS A 67 -7.40 -32.34 11.47
CA LYS A 67 -7.15 -33.77 11.68
C LYS A 67 -5.68 -34.15 11.37
N VAL A 68 -5.16 -33.69 10.23
CA VAL A 68 -3.80 -34.03 9.79
C VAL A 68 -2.76 -33.41 10.73
N ILE A 69 -2.97 -32.17 11.17
CA ILE A 69 -2.10 -31.47 12.13
C ILE A 69 -2.20 -32.08 13.55
N ARG A 70 -3.35 -32.66 13.92
CA ARG A 70 -3.49 -33.44 15.17
C ARG A 70 -2.75 -34.78 15.10
N GLU A 71 -2.83 -35.48 13.96
CA GLU A 71 -2.06 -36.71 13.72
C GLU A 71 -0.55 -36.43 13.67
N LEU A 72 -0.12 -35.31 13.09
CA LEU A 72 1.28 -34.86 13.11
C LEU A 72 1.78 -34.51 14.52
N ARG A 73 1.00 -33.75 15.31
CA ARG A 73 1.36 -33.42 16.71
C ARG A 73 1.55 -34.67 17.58
N ASN A 74 0.76 -35.73 17.35
CA ASN A 74 0.90 -37.00 18.06
C ASN A 74 2.21 -37.76 17.71
N LEU A 75 2.79 -37.50 16.53
CA LEU A 75 4.04 -38.09 16.05
C LEU A 75 5.28 -37.22 16.34
N GLN A 76 5.08 -35.95 16.69
CA GLN A 76 6.14 -35.05 17.15
C GLN A 76 6.49 -35.32 18.62
N MET A 77 7.71 -34.92 18.99
CA MET A 77 8.17 -34.95 20.38
C MET A 77 7.43 -33.89 21.19
N LYS A 78 7.03 -34.25 22.40
CA LYS A 78 6.16 -33.47 23.31
C LYS A 78 6.57 -33.67 24.77
N SER A 79 6.09 -32.81 25.66
CA SER A 79 6.47 -32.82 27.07
C SER A 79 6.06 -34.12 27.79
N GLU A 80 4.99 -34.79 27.36
CA GLU A 80 4.56 -36.07 27.92
C GLU A 80 5.50 -37.25 27.59
N ASP A 81 6.44 -37.10 26.66
CA ASP A 81 7.49 -38.10 26.39
C ASP A 81 8.58 -38.10 27.50
N PHE A 82 8.56 -37.09 28.38
CA PHE A 82 9.50 -36.88 29.48
C PHE A 82 8.84 -37.02 30.87
N GLU A 83 9.66 -37.35 31.86
CA GLU A 83 9.31 -37.56 33.27
C GLU A 83 10.03 -36.48 34.11
N LYS A 84 9.28 -35.48 34.65
CA LYS A 84 9.83 -34.41 35.51
C LYS A 84 10.31 -35.03 36.83
N VAL A 85 11.55 -34.74 37.21
CA VAL A 85 12.20 -35.24 38.42
C VAL A 85 12.23 -34.16 39.52
N LYS A 86 12.81 -32.99 39.22
CA LYS A 86 12.89 -31.81 40.11
C LYS A 86 12.84 -30.54 39.24
N ILE A 87 12.44 -29.39 39.80
CA ILE A 87 12.87 -28.09 39.27
C ILE A 87 14.32 -27.87 39.72
N ILE A 88 15.20 -27.45 38.81
CA ILE A 88 16.61 -27.16 39.10
C ILE A 88 17.02 -25.73 38.76
N GLY A 89 16.13 -24.94 38.14
CA GLY A 89 16.34 -23.51 37.92
C GLY A 89 15.02 -22.79 37.64
N ARG A 90 14.94 -21.50 37.93
CA ARG A 90 13.79 -20.64 37.58
C ARG A 90 14.31 -19.29 37.10
N GLY A 91 13.91 -18.88 35.91
CA GLY A 91 14.34 -17.65 35.25
C GLY A 91 13.16 -16.76 34.88
N ALA A 92 13.46 -15.58 34.33
CA ALA A 92 12.45 -14.54 34.08
C ALA A 92 11.24 -14.99 33.23
N PHE A 93 11.44 -15.97 32.33
CA PHE A 93 10.43 -16.45 31.37
C PHE A 93 9.94 -17.88 31.62
N GLY A 94 10.38 -18.58 32.68
CA GLY A 94 9.98 -19.96 32.96
C GLY A 94 10.94 -20.72 33.87
N GLU A 95 10.99 -22.05 33.73
CA GLU A 95 11.74 -22.94 34.63
C GLU A 95 12.61 -23.97 33.89
N VAL A 96 13.69 -24.41 34.54
CA VAL A 96 14.54 -25.52 34.11
C VAL A 96 14.18 -26.74 34.96
N GLN A 97 13.75 -27.80 34.29
CA GLN A 97 13.38 -29.06 34.92
C GLN A 97 14.49 -30.11 34.68
N LEU A 98 14.86 -30.85 35.72
CA LEU A 98 15.54 -32.13 35.52
C LEU A 98 14.51 -33.14 35.02
N VAL A 99 14.75 -33.75 33.86
CA VAL A 99 13.82 -34.69 33.24
C VAL A 99 14.49 -35.98 32.81
N ARG A 100 13.75 -37.09 32.87
CA ARG A 100 14.13 -38.37 32.26
C ARG A 100 13.27 -38.66 31.04
N HIS A 101 13.89 -38.88 29.88
CA HIS A 101 13.15 -39.24 28.65
C HIS A 101 12.63 -40.69 28.77
N LYS A 102 11.31 -40.89 28.74
CA LYS A 102 10.69 -42.18 29.10
C LYS A 102 11.15 -43.36 28.22
N PRO A 103 11.29 -43.22 26.88
CA PRO A 103 11.75 -44.31 26.01
C PRO A 103 13.25 -44.65 26.14
N SER A 104 14.14 -43.65 26.22
CA SER A 104 15.60 -43.90 26.23
C SER A 104 16.21 -43.97 27.64
N ARG A 105 15.45 -43.61 28.67
CA ARG A 105 15.85 -43.48 30.08
C ARG A 105 17.02 -42.52 30.38
N LYS A 106 17.56 -41.84 29.37
CA LYS A 106 18.53 -40.76 29.53
C LYS A 106 17.94 -39.56 30.29
N VAL A 107 18.79 -38.88 31.03
CA VAL A 107 18.48 -37.69 31.84
C VAL A 107 18.98 -36.44 31.12
N TYR A 108 18.22 -35.34 31.24
CA TYR A 108 18.45 -34.07 30.56
C TYR A 108 18.00 -32.89 31.44
N ALA A 109 18.57 -31.71 31.21
CA ALA A 109 17.96 -30.46 31.67
C ALA A 109 16.98 -29.97 30.59
N MET A 110 15.77 -29.57 30.97
CA MET A 110 14.76 -29.05 30.04
C MET A 110 14.36 -27.63 30.44
N LYS A 111 14.77 -26.62 29.65
CA LYS A 111 14.35 -25.22 29.82
C LYS A 111 12.98 -25.04 29.18
N LEU A 112 12.00 -24.60 29.97
CA LEU A 112 10.66 -24.21 29.52
C LEU A 112 10.59 -22.69 29.43
N LEU A 113 10.22 -22.15 28.27
CA LEU A 113 10.01 -20.71 28.07
C LEU A 113 8.53 -20.45 27.79
N SER A 114 7.87 -19.64 28.63
CA SER A 114 6.45 -19.29 28.51
C SER A 114 6.23 -18.35 27.33
N LYS A 115 5.55 -18.84 26.30
CA LYS A 115 5.16 -18.05 25.11
C LYS A 115 4.35 -16.81 25.48
N PHE A 116 3.54 -16.93 26.53
CA PHE A 116 2.70 -15.84 27.04
C PHE A 116 3.55 -14.71 27.63
N GLU A 117 4.48 -15.00 28.55
CA GLU A 117 5.35 -13.97 29.14
C GLU A 117 6.29 -13.34 28.10
N MET A 118 6.79 -14.13 27.14
CA MET A 118 7.63 -13.62 26.04
C MET A 118 6.91 -12.60 25.16
N ILE A 119 5.61 -12.80 24.86
CA ILE A 119 4.81 -11.81 24.10
C ILE A 119 4.39 -10.63 25.00
N LYS A 120 3.99 -10.90 26.24
CA LYS A 120 3.54 -9.88 27.22
C LYS A 120 4.62 -8.84 27.54
N ARG A 121 5.90 -9.20 27.43
CA ARG A 121 7.05 -8.30 27.67
C ARG A 121 7.67 -7.72 26.41
N SER A 122 7.07 -7.92 25.23
CA SER A 122 7.54 -7.45 23.91
C SER A 122 8.86 -8.05 23.38
N ASP A 123 9.78 -8.42 24.26
CA ASP A 123 11.14 -8.94 24.02
C ASP A 123 11.19 -10.39 23.47
N SER A 124 10.46 -10.62 22.38
CA SER A 124 10.16 -11.96 21.86
C SER A 124 11.19 -12.58 20.90
N ALA A 125 12.35 -11.95 20.67
CA ALA A 125 13.33 -12.39 19.66
C ALA A 125 14.39 -13.39 20.19
N PHE A 126 14.77 -13.27 21.46
CA PHE A 126 16.03 -13.77 22.05
C PHE A 126 16.32 -15.27 21.99
N PHE A 127 15.30 -16.12 21.79
CA PHE A 127 15.45 -17.57 21.91
C PHE A 127 16.00 -18.26 20.65
N TRP A 128 16.08 -17.57 19.50
CA TRP A 128 16.63 -18.15 18.27
C TRP A 128 18.14 -18.23 18.32
N GLU A 129 18.80 -17.15 18.74
CA GLU A 129 20.23 -17.09 19.03
C GLU A 129 20.62 -18.10 20.12
N GLU A 130 19.85 -18.20 21.21
CA GLU A 130 20.08 -19.19 22.26
C GLU A 130 20.05 -20.63 21.72
N ARG A 131 19.00 -20.98 20.98
CA ARG A 131 18.86 -22.30 20.34
C ARG A 131 20.02 -22.57 19.38
N ASP A 132 20.37 -21.62 18.54
CA ASP A 132 21.35 -21.81 17.47
C ASP A 132 22.78 -21.89 18.00
N ILE A 133 23.12 -21.14 19.06
CA ILE A 133 24.41 -21.29 19.76
C ILE A 133 24.52 -22.70 20.34
N MET A 134 23.54 -23.16 21.14
CA MET A 134 23.60 -24.49 21.77
C MET A 134 23.48 -25.66 20.78
N ALA A 135 22.89 -25.44 19.59
CA ALA A 135 22.80 -26.45 18.53
C ALA A 135 24.06 -26.54 17.66
N PHE A 136 24.74 -25.42 17.39
CA PHE A 136 25.80 -25.35 16.38
C PHE A 136 27.20 -25.09 16.93
N ALA A 137 27.37 -24.71 18.21
CA ALA A 137 28.69 -24.41 18.77
C ALA A 137 29.69 -25.58 18.65
N ASN A 138 29.21 -26.83 18.82
CA ASN A 138 30.03 -28.04 18.80
C ASN A 138 31.33 -27.89 19.62
N SER A 139 31.21 -27.24 20.78
CA SER A 139 32.31 -26.81 21.64
C SER A 139 32.14 -27.43 23.03
N PRO A 140 33.20 -27.92 23.68
CA PRO A 140 33.11 -28.45 25.04
C PRO A 140 32.77 -27.37 26.09
N TRP A 141 32.79 -26.10 25.71
CA TRP A 141 32.57 -24.94 26.57
C TRP A 141 31.12 -24.42 26.61
N VAL A 142 30.23 -24.98 25.80
CA VAL A 142 28.83 -24.56 25.64
C VAL A 142 27.92 -25.74 25.99
N VAL A 143 26.87 -25.51 26.77
CA VAL A 143 25.85 -26.53 27.07
C VAL A 143 25.15 -26.96 25.77
N GLN A 144 25.21 -28.25 25.45
CA GLN A 144 24.72 -28.80 24.19
C GLN A 144 23.20 -28.99 24.19
N LEU A 145 22.53 -28.43 23.19
CA LEU A 145 21.12 -28.71 22.90
C LEU A 145 20.99 -30.08 22.23
N CYS A 146 20.27 -31.00 22.87
CA CYS A 146 19.93 -32.30 22.29
C CYS A 146 18.72 -32.19 21.33
N CYS A 147 17.69 -31.44 21.71
CA CYS A 147 16.57 -31.10 20.81
C CYS A 147 15.75 -29.91 21.33
N ALA A 148 15.02 -29.26 20.41
CA ALA A 148 13.98 -28.30 20.76
C ALA A 148 12.63 -28.70 20.15
N PHE A 149 11.54 -28.37 20.86
CA PHE A 149 10.15 -28.52 20.44
C PHE A 149 9.25 -27.47 21.12
N GLN A 150 7.95 -27.46 20.83
CA GLN A 150 7.01 -26.47 21.35
C GLN A 150 5.58 -27.02 21.39
N ASP A 151 4.74 -26.49 22.28
CA ASP A 151 3.30 -26.75 22.33
C ASP A 151 2.50 -25.43 22.19
N GLU A 152 1.29 -25.34 22.77
CA GLU A 152 0.47 -24.12 22.74
C GLU A 152 0.96 -23.04 23.73
N HIS A 153 1.68 -23.41 24.78
CA HIS A 153 2.00 -22.55 25.93
C HIS A 153 3.50 -22.31 26.10
N TYR A 154 4.35 -23.29 25.73
CA TYR A 154 5.79 -23.27 25.99
C TYR A 154 6.63 -23.57 24.75
N LEU A 155 7.86 -23.05 24.76
CA LEU A 155 9.00 -23.63 24.06
C LEU A 155 9.75 -24.55 25.02
N TYR A 156 10.27 -25.66 24.50
CA TYR A 156 11.06 -26.64 25.24
C TYR A 156 12.43 -26.80 24.60
N MET A 157 13.48 -26.63 25.39
CA MET A 157 14.87 -26.89 25.00
C MET A 157 15.46 -27.96 25.91
N VAL A 158 15.70 -29.14 25.34
CA VAL A 158 16.26 -30.31 26.03
C VAL A 158 17.76 -30.32 25.81
N MET A 159 18.50 -30.13 26.89
CA MET A 159 19.94 -29.91 26.95
C MET A 159 20.62 -31.05 27.73
N GLU A 160 21.93 -31.20 27.59
CA GLU A 160 22.69 -32.03 28.53
C GLU A 160 22.48 -31.57 29.98
N TYR A 161 22.48 -32.50 30.93
CA TYR A 161 22.38 -32.15 32.35
C TYR A 161 23.77 -31.83 32.91
N MET A 162 23.86 -30.75 33.69
CA MET A 162 25.06 -30.22 34.32
C MET A 162 24.99 -30.47 35.84
N PRO A 163 25.41 -31.65 36.33
CA PRO A 163 25.11 -32.08 37.69
C PRO A 163 25.96 -31.40 38.78
N GLY A 164 27.00 -30.64 38.42
CA GLY A 164 27.85 -29.92 39.37
C GLY A 164 27.26 -28.61 39.90
N GLY A 165 26.08 -28.20 39.43
CA GLY A 165 25.47 -26.91 39.78
C GLY A 165 26.02 -25.75 38.94
N ASP A 166 25.82 -24.53 39.43
CA ASP A 166 26.43 -23.29 38.93
C ASP A 166 27.62 -22.85 39.81
N LEU A 167 28.30 -21.76 39.42
CA LEU A 167 29.40 -21.21 40.23
C LEU A 167 28.94 -20.35 41.43
N VAL A 168 27.67 -19.94 41.53
CA VAL A 168 27.14 -19.28 42.74
C VAL A 168 27.12 -20.27 43.90
N ASN A 169 26.67 -21.50 43.64
CA ASN A 169 26.68 -22.56 44.64
C ASN A 169 28.12 -22.98 45.04
N LEU A 170 29.08 -22.88 44.11
CA LEU A 170 30.50 -23.13 44.43
C LEU A 170 31.07 -22.03 45.35
N THR A 171 30.84 -20.75 45.05
CA THR A 171 31.36 -19.63 45.87
C THR A 171 30.64 -19.50 47.21
N SER A 172 29.37 -19.90 47.32
CA SER A 172 28.64 -19.92 48.59
C SER A 172 29.03 -21.09 49.50
N THR A 173 29.50 -22.21 48.93
CA THR A 173 29.88 -23.43 49.67
C THR A 173 31.36 -23.47 50.06
N TYR A 174 32.25 -22.82 49.30
CA TYR A 174 33.70 -22.92 49.48
C TYR A 174 34.41 -21.56 49.47
N ASP A 175 35.30 -21.32 50.44
CA ASP A 175 36.31 -20.26 50.36
C ASP A 175 37.23 -20.52 49.13
N VAL A 176 37.11 -19.70 48.08
CA VAL A 176 37.79 -19.93 46.80
C VAL A 176 39.24 -19.39 46.84
N PRO A 177 40.29 -20.24 46.81
CA PRO A 177 41.67 -19.76 46.73
C PRO A 177 41.99 -19.25 45.31
N GLU A 178 42.97 -18.34 45.20
CA GLU A 178 43.39 -17.76 43.91
C GLU A 178 43.75 -18.81 42.83
N LYS A 179 44.20 -19.99 43.26
CA LYS A 179 44.47 -21.14 42.39
C LYS A 179 43.21 -21.69 41.69
N TRP A 180 42.06 -21.68 42.36
CA TRP A 180 40.78 -22.10 41.80
C TRP A 180 40.20 -20.99 40.91
N ALA A 181 40.25 -19.73 41.36
CA ALA A 181 39.84 -18.58 40.57
C ALA A 181 40.59 -18.52 39.21
N LYS A 182 41.90 -18.81 39.19
CA LYS A 182 42.69 -18.94 37.95
C LYS A 182 42.18 -20.02 37.00
N PHE A 183 41.76 -21.16 37.53
CA PHE A 183 41.24 -22.28 36.73
C PHE A 183 39.90 -21.89 36.09
N TYR A 184 38.91 -21.50 36.92
CA TYR A 184 37.57 -21.18 36.41
C TYR A 184 37.59 -19.94 35.51
N ALA A 185 38.38 -18.91 35.82
CA ALA A 185 38.56 -17.77 34.92
C ALA A 185 39.22 -18.15 33.58
N ALA A 186 40.14 -19.11 33.54
CA ALA A 186 40.71 -19.59 32.29
C ALA A 186 39.69 -20.40 31.45
N GLU A 187 38.85 -21.22 32.10
CA GLU A 187 37.75 -21.90 31.42
C GLU A 187 36.69 -20.92 30.89
N VAL A 188 36.30 -19.89 31.66
CA VAL A 188 35.43 -18.80 31.19
C VAL A 188 36.04 -18.08 29.98
N VAL A 189 37.35 -17.78 30.01
CA VAL A 189 38.04 -17.14 28.88
C VAL A 189 37.99 -18.00 27.62
N MET A 190 38.16 -19.32 27.72
CA MET A 190 38.04 -20.23 26.56
C MET A 190 36.59 -20.40 26.08
N ALA A 191 35.62 -20.32 26.98
CA ALA A 191 34.21 -20.37 26.65
C ALA A 191 33.75 -19.11 25.89
N LEU A 192 34.15 -17.92 26.35
CA LEU A 192 33.88 -16.66 25.65
C LEU A 192 34.63 -16.56 24.32
N ASP A 193 35.90 -16.99 24.25
CA ASP A 193 36.67 -17.08 23.00
C ASP A 193 35.94 -17.95 21.94
N SER A 194 35.29 -19.03 22.38
CA SER A 194 34.44 -19.87 21.51
C SER A 194 33.22 -19.11 20.96
N ILE A 195 32.47 -18.42 21.83
CA ILE A 195 31.26 -17.64 21.46
C ILE A 195 31.63 -16.46 20.55
N HIS A 196 32.72 -15.76 20.87
CA HIS A 196 33.27 -14.65 20.09
C HIS A 196 33.77 -15.11 18.72
N SER A 197 34.29 -16.34 18.62
CA SER A 197 34.72 -16.97 17.36
C SER A 197 33.54 -17.44 16.50
N MET A 198 32.40 -17.79 17.10
CA MET A 198 31.14 -18.02 16.39
C MET A 198 30.49 -16.72 15.87
N GLY A 199 31.00 -15.56 16.29
CA GLY A 199 30.49 -14.25 15.89
C GLY A 199 29.43 -13.66 16.82
N PHE A 200 29.35 -14.10 18.08
CA PHE A 200 28.39 -13.61 19.07
C PHE A 200 29.08 -12.94 20.27
N ILE A 201 28.34 -12.08 20.98
CA ILE A 201 28.69 -11.48 22.28
C ILE A 201 27.64 -11.95 23.28
N HIS A 202 28.03 -12.29 24.51
CA HIS A 202 27.14 -12.91 25.51
C HIS A 202 26.25 -11.90 26.25
N ARG A 203 26.83 -10.80 26.74
CA ARG A 203 26.15 -9.68 27.43
C ARG A 203 25.50 -9.97 28.80
N ASP A 204 25.58 -11.19 29.32
CA ASP A 204 25.19 -11.54 30.70
C ASP A 204 26.11 -12.65 31.23
N VAL A 205 27.41 -12.37 31.28
CA VAL A 205 28.41 -13.30 31.81
C VAL A 205 28.46 -13.16 33.33
N LYS A 206 28.10 -14.22 34.06
CA LYS A 206 27.97 -14.25 35.52
C LYS A 206 28.01 -15.68 36.07
N PRO A 207 28.23 -15.92 37.37
CA PRO A 207 28.37 -17.26 37.93
C PRO A 207 27.14 -18.17 37.75
N ASP A 208 25.92 -17.61 37.76
CA ASP A 208 24.67 -18.35 37.53
C ASP A 208 24.63 -19.01 36.14
N ASN A 209 25.28 -18.37 35.15
CA ASN A 209 25.33 -18.84 33.76
C ASN A 209 26.57 -19.73 33.50
N MET A 210 27.35 -20.06 34.54
CA MET A 210 28.58 -20.88 34.50
C MET A 210 28.34 -22.23 35.19
N LEU A 211 27.86 -23.22 34.43
CA LEU A 211 27.46 -24.53 34.97
C LEU A 211 28.63 -25.52 34.96
N LEU A 212 28.68 -26.39 35.98
CA LEU A 212 29.73 -27.42 36.11
C LEU A 212 29.24 -28.81 35.67
N ASP A 213 30.05 -29.49 34.84
CA ASP A 213 29.78 -30.86 34.41
C ASP A 213 30.13 -31.89 35.49
N GLY A 214 29.84 -33.18 35.23
CA GLY A 214 30.10 -34.27 36.17
C GLY A 214 31.58 -34.52 36.52
N HIS A 215 32.52 -33.79 35.90
CA HIS A 215 33.95 -33.81 36.22
C HIS A 215 34.42 -32.49 36.86
N GLY A 216 33.51 -31.53 37.11
CA GLY A 216 33.82 -30.24 37.73
C GLY A 216 34.22 -29.12 36.77
N HIS A 217 34.11 -29.32 35.46
CA HIS A 217 34.51 -28.34 34.46
C HIS A 217 33.35 -27.50 33.92
N LEU A 218 33.66 -26.25 33.57
CA LEU A 218 32.70 -25.22 33.22
C LEU A 218 32.12 -25.36 31.80
N LYS A 219 30.83 -25.10 31.66
CA LYS A 219 30.16 -24.73 30.41
C LYS A 219 29.28 -23.51 30.62
N LEU A 220 29.24 -22.63 29.63
CA LEU A 220 28.30 -21.51 29.64
C LEU A 220 26.88 -21.98 29.25
N ALA A 221 25.90 -21.33 29.85
CA ALA A 221 24.46 -21.54 29.68
C ALA A 221 23.71 -20.19 29.59
N ASP A 222 22.40 -20.25 29.37
CA ASP A 222 21.49 -19.11 29.16
C ASP A 222 21.99 -18.05 28.17
N PHE A 223 22.01 -18.44 26.90
CA PHE A 223 22.42 -17.57 25.80
C PHE A 223 21.31 -16.60 25.34
N GLY A 224 20.23 -16.41 26.11
CA GLY A 224 19.12 -15.54 25.73
C GLY A 224 19.54 -14.07 25.53
N THR A 225 20.57 -13.62 26.25
CA THR A 225 21.12 -12.26 26.06
C THR A 225 22.10 -12.16 24.89
N CYS A 226 22.46 -13.24 24.19
CA CYS A 226 23.44 -13.18 23.11
C CYS A 226 23.02 -12.28 21.94
N MET A 227 24.01 -11.70 21.25
CA MET A 227 23.77 -10.94 20.03
C MET A 227 24.88 -11.15 19.01
N LYS A 228 24.50 -11.27 17.73
CA LYS A 228 25.43 -11.51 16.63
C LYS A 228 26.16 -10.23 16.20
N MET A 229 27.49 -10.26 16.19
CA MET A 229 28.34 -9.19 15.72
C MET A 229 28.14 -8.91 14.22
N ASP A 230 28.26 -7.64 13.86
CA ASP A 230 28.36 -7.19 12.48
C ASP A 230 29.75 -7.46 11.89
N SER A 231 29.97 -7.03 10.63
CA SER A 231 31.27 -7.17 9.94
C SER A 231 32.41 -6.33 10.53
N THR A 232 32.15 -5.49 11.53
CA THR A 232 33.16 -4.70 12.26
C THR A 232 33.52 -5.31 13.62
N GLY A 233 32.78 -6.34 14.08
CA GLY A 233 32.93 -6.92 15.42
C GLY A 233 32.13 -6.19 16.50
N MET A 234 31.13 -5.39 16.12
CA MET A 234 30.27 -4.61 17.02
C MET A 234 28.83 -5.11 16.96
N VAL A 235 28.04 -4.75 17.97
CA VAL A 235 26.58 -4.85 17.97
C VAL A 235 25.96 -3.48 18.24
N HIS A 236 24.75 -3.24 17.73
CA HIS A 236 23.96 -2.05 18.01
C HIS A 236 22.72 -2.44 18.82
N CYS A 237 22.60 -1.99 20.07
CA CYS A 237 21.47 -2.32 20.92
C CYS A 237 21.19 -1.23 21.96
N ASP A 238 20.03 -0.58 21.81
CA ASP A 238 19.55 0.51 22.68
C ASP A 238 19.03 0.00 24.03
N THR A 239 18.75 -1.32 24.13
CA THR A 239 18.36 -1.99 25.36
C THR A 239 19.59 -2.43 26.14
N ALA A 240 19.82 -1.84 27.31
CA ALA A 240 20.74 -2.42 28.29
C ALA A 240 20.15 -3.75 28.79
N VAL A 241 20.93 -4.83 28.64
CA VAL A 241 20.62 -6.19 29.10
C VAL A 241 21.80 -6.71 29.91
N GLY A 242 21.53 -7.68 30.79
CA GLY A 242 22.51 -8.25 31.70
C GLY A 242 22.20 -7.94 33.17
N THR A 243 22.82 -8.70 34.06
CA THR A 243 22.61 -8.65 35.51
C THR A 243 23.32 -7.40 36.10
N PRO A 244 22.69 -6.62 37.01
CA PRO A 244 23.14 -5.27 37.34
C PRO A 244 24.57 -5.08 37.86
N ASP A 245 25.12 -6.07 38.56
CA ASP A 245 26.48 -6.04 39.10
C ASP A 245 27.55 -6.41 38.07
N TYR A 246 27.15 -7.12 37.00
CA TYR A 246 28.00 -7.70 35.97
C TYR A 246 28.02 -6.91 34.66
N ILE A 247 27.05 -6.01 34.46
CA ILE A 247 26.90 -5.19 33.27
C ILE A 247 28.03 -4.16 33.12
N SER A 248 28.47 -3.90 31.88
CA SER A 248 29.60 -3.00 31.62
C SER A 248 29.18 -1.53 31.45
N PRO A 249 30.08 -0.55 31.69
CA PRO A 249 29.74 0.87 31.61
C PRO A 249 29.27 1.30 30.22
N GLU A 250 29.74 0.67 29.14
CA GLU A 250 29.28 0.98 27.78
C GLU A 250 27.93 0.34 27.42
N VAL A 251 27.53 -0.76 28.05
CA VAL A 251 26.17 -1.32 27.88
C VAL A 251 25.16 -0.51 28.69
N LEU A 252 25.53 0.01 29.87
CA LEU A 252 24.69 1.00 30.57
C LEU A 252 24.54 2.31 29.77
N LYS A 253 25.60 2.76 29.10
CA LYS A 253 25.57 3.98 28.26
C LYS A 253 24.80 3.83 26.94
N SER A 254 24.41 2.63 26.51
CA SER A 254 23.58 2.48 25.31
C SER A 254 22.14 2.95 25.53
N GLN A 255 21.64 2.93 26.77
CA GLN A 255 20.37 3.56 27.14
C GLN A 255 20.49 5.09 27.15
N GLY A 256 20.37 5.69 25.95
CA GLY A 256 20.38 7.14 25.73
C GLY A 256 21.58 7.68 24.95
N GLY A 257 22.44 6.82 24.39
CA GLY A 257 23.61 7.19 23.58
C GLY A 257 23.66 6.45 22.23
N ASP A 258 24.79 6.54 21.53
CA ASP A 258 25.08 5.68 20.38
C ASP A 258 25.26 4.23 20.87
N GLY A 259 24.29 3.35 20.58
CA GLY A 259 24.17 2.01 21.17
C GLY A 259 25.18 0.95 20.69
N TYR A 260 26.39 1.36 20.26
CA TYR A 260 27.42 0.50 19.69
C TYR A 260 28.43 0.01 20.73
N TYR A 261 28.47 -1.30 20.99
CA TYR A 261 29.51 -1.94 21.79
C TYR A 261 30.03 -3.24 21.15
N GLY A 262 31.23 -3.68 21.56
CA GLY A 262 31.92 -4.85 21.02
C GLY A 262 32.15 -5.93 22.08
N ARG A 263 32.83 -7.01 21.67
CA ARG A 263 33.10 -8.19 22.51
C ARG A 263 33.80 -7.89 23.85
N GLU A 264 34.41 -6.72 23.97
CA GLU A 264 35.07 -6.28 25.19
C GLU A 264 34.13 -6.03 26.38
N CYS A 265 32.80 -5.96 26.18
CA CYS A 265 31.85 -5.92 27.30
C CYS A 265 31.80 -7.24 28.09
N ASP A 266 31.94 -8.40 27.44
CA ASP A 266 32.01 -9.70 28.16
C ASP A 266 33.28 -9.79 29.03
N TRP A 267 34.39 -9.20 28.58
CA TRP A 267 35.65 -9.16 29.35
C TRP A 267 35.57 -8.28 30.59
N TRP A 268 34.69 -7.28 30.64
CA TRP A 268 34.41 -6.52 31.87
C TRP A 268 33.83 -7.45 32.94
N SER A 269 32.82 -8.24 32.57
CA SER A 269 32.14 -9.18 33.47
C SER A 269 33.06 -10.30 33.96
N VAL A 270 34.07 -10.70 33.17
CA VAL A 270 35.17 -11.57 33.65
C VAL A 270 36.01 -10.88 34.74
N GLY A 271 36.24 -9.57 34.64
CA GLY A 271 36.86 -8.77 35.71
C GLY A 271 36.03 -8.71 37.00
N VAL A 272 34.71 -8.57 36.86
CA VAL A 272 33.74 -8.62 37.99
C VAL A 272 33.79 -10.00 38.66
N PHE A 273 33.70 -11.07 37.87
CA PHE A 273 33.78 -12.47 38.32
C PHE A 273 35.08 -12.80 39.06
N ILE A 274 36.24 -12.40 38.53
CA ILE A 274 37.53 -12.65 39.20
C ILE A 274 37.64 -11.85 40.51
N PHE A 275 37.00 -10.67 40.62
CA PHE A 275 36.93 -9.95 41.90
C PHE A 275 36.03 -10.69 42.89
N GLU A 276 34.81 -11.05 42.50
CA GLU A 276 33.85 -11.75 43.38
C GLU A 276 34.43 -13.09 43.89
N MET A 277 35.03 -13.91 43.03
CA MET A 277 35.71 -15.15 43.42
C MET A 277 36.86 -14.97 44.41
N LEU A 278 37.41 -13.77 44.57
CA LEU A 278 38.56 -13.49 45.44
C LEU A 278 38.21 -12.63 46.66
N VAL A 279 37.05 -11.95 46.66
CA VAL A 279 36.61 -11.02 47.71
C VAL A 279 35.34 -11.48 48.41
N GLY A 280 34.49 -12.27 47.75
CA GLY A 280 33.17 -12.69 48.23
C GLY A 280 32.01 -11.76 47.81
N ASP A 281 32.29 -10.48 47.59
CA ASP A 281 31.34 -9.45 47.15
C ASP A 281 31.63 -8.94 45.73
N THR A 282 30.62 -8.38 45.04
CA THR A 282 30.81 -7.74 43.73
C THR A 282 31.54 -6.37 43.88
N PRO A 283 32.45 -6.00 42.97
CA PRO A 283 33.27 -4.78 43.08
C PRO A 283 32.48 -3.46 43.10
N PHE A 284 31.21 -3.49 42.66
CA PHE A 284 30.36 -2.31 42.54
C PHE A 284 29.05 -2.43 43.33
N TYR A 285 28.92 -3.41 44.23
CA TYR A 285 27.73 -3.66 45.05
C TYR A 285 27.17 -2.40 45.73
N ALA A 286 25.85 -2.26 45.79
CA ALA A 286 25.17 -1.27 46.62
C ALA A 286 23.73 -1.70 46.96
N ASP A 287 23.18 -1.16 48.06
CA ASP A 287 21.81 -1.41 48.55
C ASP A 287 20.69 -1.03 47.55
N SER A 288 21.02 -0.43 46.40
CA SER A 288 20.06 -0.04 45.37
C SER A 288 20.67 -0.09 43.98
N LEU A 289 19.84 -0.49 43.01
CA LEU A 289 20.18 -0.61 41.58
C LEU A 289 20.88 0.65 41.01
N VAL A 290 20.37 1.84 41.37
CA VAL A 290 20.93 3.12 40.94
C VAL A 290 22.30 3.38 41.57
N GLY A 291 22.53 2.90 42.80
CA GLY A 291 23.84 2.92 43.46
C GLY A 291 24.87 2.05 42.73
N THR A 292 24.50 0.81 42.39
CA THR A 292 25.35 -0.11 41.61
C THR A 292 25.72 0.50 40.25
N TYR A 293 24.73 1.02 39.51
CA TYR A 293 24.97 1.69 38.23
C TYR A 293 25.83 2.96 38.39
N SER A 294 25.65 3.74 39.46
CA SER A 294 26.50 4.90 39.75
C SER A 294 27.96 4.49 40.02
N LYS A 295 28.17 3.39 40.77
CA LYS A 295 29.51 2.84 41.03
C LYS A 295 30.17 2.32 39.74
N ILE A 296 29.45 1.57 38.90
CA ILE A 296 29.94 1.07 37.60
C ILE A 296 30.32 2.24 36.67
N MET A 297 29.51 3.30 36.64
CA MET A 297 29.76 4.49 35.82
C MET A 297 30.99 5.29 36.28
N ASP A 298 31.30 5.28 37.58
CA ASP A 298 32.47 5.93 38.19
C ASP A 298 33.58 4.93 38.61
N HIS A 299 33.72 3.84 37.85
CA HIS A 299 34.62 2.70 38.14
C HIS A 299 36.06 3.08 38.53
N LYS A 300 36.57 4.19 37.99
CA LYS A 300 37.92 4.71 38.24
C LYS A 300 38.15 5.19 39.67
N ASN A 301 37.08 5.55 40.37
CA ASN A 301 37.11 6.04 41.75
C ASN A 301 36.38 5.08 42.72
N SER A 302 35.45 4.27 42.22
CA SER A 302 34.63 3.36 43.03
C SER A 302 35.26 1.98 43.25
N LEU A 303 36.12 1.49 42.31
CA LEU A 303 36.78 0.21 42.44
C LEU A 303 37.85 0.27 43.55
N ASN A 304 37.59 -0.43 44.64
CA ASN A 304 38.55 -0.62 45.74
C ASN A 304 38.68 -2.10 46.11
N PHE A 305 39.84 -2.49 46.61
CA PHE A 305 40.06 -3.83 47.16
C PHE A 305 40.12 -3.72 48.69
N PRO A 306 39.40 -4.55 49.46
CA PRO A 306 39.55 -4.57 50.91
C PRO A 306 40.99 -4.90 51.34
N ASP A 307 41.45 -4.30 52.44
CA ASP A 307 42.80 -4.47 52.99
C ASP A 307 42.98 -5.79 53.76
N ASP A 308 41.87 -6.41 54.16
CA ASP A 308 41.77 -7.66 54.90
C ASP A 308 41.75 -8.93 54.01
N VAL A 309 41.72 -8.78 52.69
CA VAL A 309 41.70 -9.90 51.73
C VAL A 309 43.05 -10.06 51.01
N GLU A 310 43.69 -11.22 51.19
CA GLU A 310 45.01 -11.54 50.61
C GLU A 310 44.95 -11.87 49.10
N ILE A 311 44.92 -10.84 48.26
CA ILE A 311 44.92 -10.95 46.79
C ILE A 311 46.30 -10.61 46.22
N SER A 312 46.85 -11.45 45.32
CA SER A 312 48.18 -11.19 44.74
C SER A 312 48.21 -9.97 43.81
N LYS A 313 49.42 -9.46 43.55
CA LYS A 313 49.64 -8.34 42.63
C LYS A 313 49.22 -8.67 41.19
N ASP A 314 49.38 -9.92 40.75
CA ASP A 314 48.97 -10.34 39.41
C ASP A 314 47.44 -10.47 39.32
N ALA A 315 46.76 -10.89 40.39
CA ALA A 315 45.29 -10.90 40.47
C ALA A 315 44.70 -9.48 40.52
N LYS A 316 45.19 -8.58 41.39
CA LYS A 316 44.77 -7.16 41.36
C LYS A 316 45.08 -6.53 39.99
N SER A 317 46.19 -6.90 39.35
CA SER A 317 46.54 -6.43 38.00
C SER A 317 45.60 -6.92 36.89
N ILE A 318 45.10 -8.17 36.91
CA ILE A 318 44.19 -8.63 35.85
C ILE A 318 42.80 -8.01 36.02
N ILE A 319 42.30 -7.91 37.26
CA ILE A 319 41.02 -7.26 37.57
C ILE A 319 41.04 -5.80 37.11
N CYS A 320 42.07 -5.02 37.48
CA CYS A 320 42.23 -3.64 37.03
C CYS A 320 42.50 -3.47 35.52
N ALA A 321 42.80 -4.54 34.78
CA ALA A 321 42.96 -4.51 33.32
C ALA A 321 41.65 -4.84 32.58
N PHE A 322 40.72 -5.54 33.23
CA PHE A 322 39.36 -5.75 32.74
C PHE A 322 38.39 -4.63 33.17
N LEU A 323 38.51 -4.14 34.41
CA LEU A 323 37.66 -3.09 34.96
C LEU A 323 38.15 -1.68 34.57
N THR A 324 38.20 -1.42 33.26
CA THR A 324 38.55 -0.13 32.66
C THR A 324 37.48 0.33 31.66
N ASP A 325 37.65 1.55 31.12
CA ASP A 325 36.94 1.95 29.90
C ASP A 325 37.28 1.00 28.74
N ARG A 326 36.27 0.69 27.90
CA ARG A 326 36.36 -0.24 26.76
C ARG A 326 37.54 0.01 25.81
N ASP A 327 38.00 1.26 25.68
CA ASP A 327 39.05 1.62 24.73
C ASP A 327 40.44 1.09 25.09
N VAL A 328 40.68 0.83 26.37
CA VAL A 328 41.98 0.34 26.90
C VAL A 328 41.86 -1.01 27.60
N ARG A 329 40.70 -1.65 27.53
CA ARG A 329 40.38 -2.89 28.25
C ARG A 329 41.12 -4.10 27.67
N LEU A 330 41.63 -4.95 28.56
CA LEU A 330 42.25 -6.22 28.21
C LEU A 330 41.26 -7.11 27.44
N GLY A 331 41.69 -7.66 26.31
CA GLY A 331 40.87 -8.49 25.41
C GLY A 331 40.27 -7.73 24.23
N ARG A 332 40.38 -6.39 24.18
CA ARG A 332 39.97 -5.59 23.01
C ARG A 332 40.73 -5.99 21.75
N ASN A 333 42.01 -6.35 21.86
CA ASN A 333 42.85 -6.76 20.73
C ASN A 333 42.75 -8.28 20.44
N GLY A 334 41.79 -8.96 21.06
CA GLY A 334 41.60 -10.41 21.00
C GLY A 334 42.15 -11.13 22.23
N VAL A 335 41.64 -12.35 22.47
CA VAL A 335 41.89 -13.18 23.67
C VAL A 335 43.38 -13.39 24.01
N GLU A 336 44.26 -13.32 23.02
CA GLU A 336 45.66 -13.68 23.14
C GLU A 336 46.45 -12.77 24.10
N GLU A 337 46.00 -11.54 24.34
CA GLU A 337 46.57 -10.69 25.40
C GLU A 337 46.11 -11.10 26.81
N ILE A 338 44.91 -11.67 26.95
CA ILE A 338 44.40 -12.27 28.19
C ILE A 338 45.22 -13.53 28.52
N LYS A 339 45.36 -14.47 27.56
CA LYS A 339 46.07 -15.75 27.75
C LYS A 339 47.54 -15.58 28.15
N ARG A 340 48.16 -14.43 27.86
CA ARG A 340 49.55 -14.09 28.24
C ARG A 340 49.68 -13.36 29.58
N HIS A 341 48.59 -12.98 30.25
CA HIS A 341 48.65 -12.21 31.49
C HIS A 341 49.33 -13.03 32.62
N PRO A 342 50.24 -12.44 33.42
CA PRO A 342 50.96 -13.14 34.49
C PRO A 342 50.07 -13.95 35.46
N PHE A 343 48.84 -13.50 35.72
CA PHE A 343 47.87 -14.18 36.58
C PHE A 343 47.69 -15.67 36.23
N PHE A 344 47.56 -16.02 34.95
CA PHE A 344 47.31 -17.40 34.52
C PHE A 344 48.54 -18.32 34.55
N LYS A 345 49.72 -17.81 34.92
CA LYS A 345 50.93 -18.64 35.07
C LYS A 345 50.74 -19.63 36.21
N ASN A 346 50.76 -20.91 35.86
CA ASN A 346 50.59 -22.03 36.77
C ASN A 346 51.46 -23.21 36.29
N ASP A 347 51.49 -24.29 37.08
CA ASP A 347 52.28 -25.50 36.88
C ASP A 347 51.43 -26.76 36.62
N GLN A 348 50.12 -26.61 36.43
CA GLN A 348 49.15 -27.71 36.27
C GLN A 348 48.61 -27.86 34.85
N TRP A 349 48.30 -26.75 34.16
CA TRP A 349 47.58 -26.73 32.88
C TRP A 349 48.05 -25.60 31.96
N THR A 350 47.82 -25.77 30.65
CA THR A 350 47.85 -24.72 29.63
C THR A 350 46.43 -24.47 29.09
N PHE A 351 46.19 -23.35 28.42
CA PHE A 351 44.88 -23.09 27.78
C PHE A 351 44.45 -24.19 26.78
N ASP A 352 45.39 -24.90 26.17
CA ASP A 352 45.13 -26.03 25.27
C ASP A 352 44.82 -27.36 25.98
N THR A 353 45.14 -27.47 27.28
CA THR A 353 45.10 -28.75 28.04
C THR A 353 44.24 -28.72 29.30
N ILE A 354 43.79 -27.53 29.75
CA ILE A 354 43.03 -27.35 31.00
C ILE A 354 41.82 -28.28 31.11
N ARG A 355 41.10 -28.53 30.01
CA ARG A 355 39.91 -29.42 29.97
C ARG A 355 40.23 -30.92 30.08
N ASP A 356 41.51 -31.32 29.97
CA ASP A 356 42.00 -32.69 30.22
C ASP A 356 42.62 -32.85 31.63
N THR A 357 42.70 -31.76 32.41
CA THR A 357 43.25 -31.78 33.78
C THR A 357 42.16 -31.91 34.83
N VAL A 358 42.48 -32.39 36.04
CA VAL A 358 41.46 -32.54 37.11
C VAL A 358 41.03 -31.15 37.62
N ALA A 359 39.73 -30.87 37.54
CA ALA A 359 39.12 -29.63 38.03
C ALA A 359 39.27 -29.44 39.56
N PRO A 360 39.20 -28.19 40.07
CA PRO A 360 39.34 -27.88 41.49
C PRO A 360 38.35 -28.60 42.42
N VAL A 361 37.08 -28.66 42.00
CA VAL A 361 35.98 -29.35 42.71
C VAL A 361 35.34 -30.33 41.73
N VAL A 362 35.46 -31.62 42.00
CA VAL A 362 34.76 -32.68 41.26
C VAL A 362 33.52 -33.09 42.08
N PRO A 363 32.29 -33.01 41.52
CA PRO A 363 31.08 -33.24 42.30
C PRO A 363 30.90 -34.72 42.69
N GLU A 364 30.61 -35.00 43.96
CA GLU A 364 30.29 -36.36 44.44
C GLU A 364 28.80 -36.68 44.18
N LEU A 365 28.54 -37.38 43.06
CA LEU A 365 27.19 -37.68 42.59
C LEU A 365 26.75 -39.10 42.96
N SER A 366 25.60 -39.24 43.63
CA SER A 366 25.03 -40.54 44.04
C SER A 366 24.27 -41.28 42.92
N SER A 367 23.79 -40.56 41.91
CA SER A 367 23.00 -41.12 40.80
C SER A 367 22.99 -40.21 39.56
N ASP A 368 22.42 -40.69 38.46
CA ASP A 368 22.23 -39.91 37.22
C ASP A 368 21.12 -38.85 37.31
N ILE A 369 20.42 -38.75 38.45
CA ILE A 369 19.41 -37.75 38.79
C ILE A 369 19.72 -37.04 40.11
N ASP A 370 20.98 -37.09 40.57
CA ASP A 370 21.37 -36.33 41.76
C ASP A 370 21.24 -34.83 41.50
N THR A 371 20.74 -34.11 42.50
CA THR A 371 20.46 -32.66 42.47
C THR A 371 20.93 -31.98 43.76
N SER A 372 21.86 -32.60 44.49
CA SER A 372 22.48 -32.05 45.70
C SER A 372 23.15 -30.69 45.49
N ASN A 373 23.71 -30.46 44.30
CA ASN A 373 24.34 -29.19 43.91
C ASN A 373 23.35 -28.14 43.37
N PHE A 374 22.05 -28.28 43.66
CA PHE A 374 20.98 -27.36 43.23
C PHE A 374 20.00 -27.09 44.38
N ASP A 375 19.72 -25.81 44.64
CA ASP A 375 18.80 -25.36 45.68
C ASP A 375 17.38 -25.97 45.60
N GLU A 376 16.66 -25.91 46.72
CA GLU A 376 15.24 -26.26 46.77
C GLU A 376 14.37 -25.09 46.30
N ILE A 377 14.05 -25.09 45.00
CA ILE A 377 13.12 -24.13 44.40
C ILE A 377 11.68 -24.52 44.74
N GLU A 378 10.91 -23.59 45.31
CA GLU A 378 9.51 -23.83 45.64
C GLU A 378 8.66 -24.09 44.39
N ASP A 379 7.86 -25.15 44.45
CA ASP A 379 6.92 -25.59 43.45
C ASP A 379 5.67 -24.68 43.49
N ASP A 380 5.83 -23.45 42.98
CA ASP A 380 4.79 -22.42 42.89
C ASP A 380 3.60 -22.92 42.05
N LYS A 381 2.47 -23.09 42.74
CA LYS A 381 1.22 -23.65 42.21
C LYS A 381 0.19 -22.58 41.87
N GLY A 382 0.63 -21.35 41.60
CA GLY A 382 -0.22 -20.31 41.05
C GLY A 382 -0.87 -20.71 39.71
N ASP A 383 -2.02 -20.10 39.40
CA ASP A 383 -2.66 -20.25 38.09
C ASP A 383 -1.74 -19.70 37.00
N VAL A 384 -1.25 -20.56 36.11
CA VAL A 384 -0.41 -20.17 34.97
C VAL A 384 -1.19 -19.20 34.07
N GLU A 385 -0.70 -17.96 33.91
CA GLU A 385 -1.30 -17.02 32.97
C GLU A 385 -1.20 -17.55 31.54
N THR A 386 -2.35 -17.66 30.88
CA THR A 386 -2.49 -18.15 29.50
C THR A 386 -3.06 -17.08 28.58
N PHE A 387 -2.86 -17.23 27.27
CA PHE A 387 -3.38 -16.27 26.30
C PHE A 387 -4.92 -16.11 26.41
N PRO A 388 -5.44 -14.87 26.51
CA PRO A 388 -6.88 -14.64 26.58
C PRO A 388 -7.55 -15.05 25.26
N LYS A 389 -8.64 -15.83 25.34
CA LYS A 389 -9.32 -16.41 24.17
C LYS A 389 -9.72 -15.31 23.16
N PRO A 390 -9.11 -15.28 21.97
CA PRO A 390 -9.20 -14.13 21.07
C PRO A 390 -10.56 -14.05 20.34
N LYS A 391 -11.03 -12.82 20.14
CA LYS A 391 -12.29 -12.50 19.40
C LYS A 391 -12.07 -12.25 17.91
N ALA A 392 -10.83 -11.94 17.53
CA ALA A 392 -10.33 -11.74 16.16
C ALA A 392 -8.91 -12.32 16.08
N PHE A 393 -8.32 -12.42 14.89
CA PHE A 393 -6.99 -13.04 14.74
C PHE A 393 -5.91 -12.18 15.40
N VAL A 394 -5.10 -12.79 16.27
CA VAL A 394 -4.02 -12.12 17.01
C VAL A 394 -2.62 -12.62 16.62
N GLY A 395 -2.48 -13.88 16.17
CA GLY A 395 -1.20 -14.40 15.70
C GLY A 395 -0.20 -14.74 16.82
N ASN A 396 -0.67 -15.17 17.99
CA ASN A 396 0.17 -15.42 19.17
C ASN A 396 1.18 -16.57 18.96
N GLN A 397 0.93 -17.48 18.02
CA GLN A 397 1.84 -18.60 17.72
C GLN A 397 2.82 -18.27 16.58
N LEU A 398 2.66 -17.13 15.88
CA LEU A 398 3.49 -16.77 14.73
C LEU A 398 4.97 -16.49 15.07
N PRO A 399 5.33 -15.78 16.17
CA PRO A 399 6.74 -15.51 16.52
C PRO A 399 7.57 -16.76 16.77
N PHE A 400 6.89 -17.87 17.09
CA PHE A 400 7.50 -19.16 17.42
C PHE A 400 7.69 -20.08 16.19
N SER A 401 7.34 -19.61 14.98
CA SER A 401 7.65 -20.30 13.73
C SER A 401 8.94 -19.77 13.11
N ALA A 402 10.00 -20.59 13.09
CA ALA A 402 11.31 -20.22 12.55
C ALA A 402 11.26 -19.75 11.08
N ALA A 403 10.38 -20.34 10.26
CA ALA A 403 10.22 -19.99 8.85
C ALA A 403 9.52 -18.65 8.66
N LEU A 404 8.57 -18.31 9.53
CA LEU A 404 7.93 -17.00 9.53
C LEU A 404 8.90 -15.96 10.07
N GLN A 405 9.57 -16.23 11.20
CA GLN A 405 10.53 -15.31 11.81
C GLN A 405 11.71 -14.97 10.86
N LYS A 406 12.35 -15.95 10.21
CA LYS A 406 13.43 -15.67 9.21
C LYS A 406 12.94 -14.73 8.10
N LYS A 407 11.68 -14.87 7.67
CA LYS A 407 11.09 -14.05 6.61
C LYS A 407 10.64 -12.67 7.11
N LEU A 408 10.15 -12.58 8.34
CA LEU A 408 9.75 -11.35 9.01
C LEU A 408 11.00 -10.51 9.31
N HIS A 409 12.03 -11.11 9.89
CA HIS A 409 13.36 -10.50 10.09
C HIS A 409 14.00 -10.04 8.78
N HIS A 410 13.87 -10.78 7.67
CA HIS A 410 14.33 -10.30 6.35
C HIS A 410 13.59 -9.03 5.88
N LEU A 411 12.26 -8.98 6.10
CA LEU A 411 11.44 -7.81 5.80
C LEU A 411 11.75 -6.64 6.74
N GLU A 412 12.04 -6.89 8.02
CA GLU A 412 12.51 -5.88 8.98
C GLU A 412 13.89 -5.35 8.62
N LEU A 413 14.83 -6.19 8.20
CA LEU A 413 16.15 -5.77 7.72
C LEU A 413 16.07 -4.94 6.45
N GLN A 414 15.08 -5.21 5.59
CA GLN A 414 14.79 -4.37 4.43
C GLN A 414 14.13 -3.05 4.86
N MET A 415 13.07 -3.10 5.68
CA MET A 415 12.36 -1.92 6.17
C MET A 415 13.24 -1.00 7.03
N ASN A 416 14.18 -1.54 7.80
CA ASN A 416 15.14 -0.77 8.59
C ASN A 416 16.22 -0.13 7.71
N LYS A 417 16.64 -0.78 6.61
CA LYS A 417 17.49 -0.13 5.60
C LYS A 417 16.75 1.00 4.89
N ASP A 418 15.50 0.76 4.49
CA ASP A 418 14.66 1.78 3.86
C ASP A 418 14.36 2.95 4.83
N LYS A 419 14.14 2.66 6.12
CA LYS A 419 14.03 3.65 7.20
C LYS A 419 15.34 4.43 7.39
N GLN A 420 16.48 3.77 7.47
CA GLN A 420 17.78 4.41 7.66
C GLN A 420 18.14 5.32 6.48
N VAL A 421 17.88 4.88 5.25
CA VAL A 421 18.03 5.72 4.03
C VAL A 421 17.07 6.92 4.06
N LYS A 422 15.82 6.72 4.48
CA LYS A 422 14.85 7.81 4.68
C LYS A 422 15.32 8.79 5.76
N GLU A 423 15.85 8.31 6.87
CA GLU A 423 16.27 9.10 8.04
C GLU A 423 17.56 9.88 7.75
N GLU A 424 18.50 9.30 6.98
CA GLU A 424 19.60 10.04 6.37
C GLU A 424 19.09 11.17 5.44
N LEU A 425 18.15 10.88 4.54
CA LEU A 425 17.57 11.86 3.63
C LEU A 425 16.86 13.00 4.37
N GLU A 426 16.02 12.66 5.35
CA GLU A 426 15.33 13.64 6.19
C GLU A 426 16.32 14.48 6.98
N ASN A 427 17.35 13.91 7.60
CA ASN A 427 18.37 14.67 8.33
C ASN A 427 19.23 15.55 7.41
N LYS A 428 19.54 15.08 6.20
CA LYS A 428 20.25 15.87 5.17
C LYS A 428 19.42 17.06 4.68
N CYS A 429 18.09 16.91 4.56
CA CYS A 429 17.16 17.99 4.32
C CYS A 429 17.01 18.92 5.53
N ARG A 430 16.88 18.37 6.76
CA ARG A 430 16.79 19.11 8.04
C ARG A 430 18.00 20.02 8.25
N CYS A 431 19.21 19.53 7.95
CA CYS A 431 20.45 20.31 8.02
C CYS A 431 20.53 21.40 6.94
N LYS A 432 20.07 21.13 5.70
CA LYS A 432 19.95 22.19 4.67
C LYS A 432 18.98 23.29 5.10
N ILE A 433 17.80 22.92 5.60
CA ILE A 433 16.79 23.87 6.09
C ILE A 433 17.37 24.69 7.23
N LYS A 434 17.93 24.06 8.29
CA LYS A 434 18.58 24.78 9.40
C LYS A 434 19.67 25.76 8.94
N LYS A 435 20.47 25.42 7.92
CA LYS A 435 21.49 26.32 7.36
C LYS A 435 20.86 27.53 6.68
N ILE A 436 19.86 27.32 5.83
CA ILE A 436 19.13 28.39 5.13
C ILE A 436 18.37 29.28 6.12
N THR A 437 17.75 28.72 7.17
CA THR A 437 17.11 29.49 8.24
C THR A 437 18.11 30.38 8.96
N LYS A 438 19.29 29.86 9.33
CA LYS A 438 20.34 30.64 10.01
C LYS A 438 20.90 31.76 9.12
N GLU A 439 21.12 31.48 7.84
CA GLU A 439 21.54 32.48 6.84
C GLU A 439 20.49 33.58 6.66
N LEU A 440 19.19 33.22 6.67
CA LEU A 440 18.08 34.17 6.61
C LEU A 440 17.95 35.00 7.91
N GLU A 441 18.17 34.41 9.08
CA GLU A 441 18.18 35.12 10.37
C GLU A 441 19.34 36.11 10.47
N GLU A 442 20.53 35.73 10.01
CA GLU A 442 21.71 36.59 9.93
C GLU A 442 21.47 37.78 8.98
N GLU A 443 20.91 37.55 7.79
CA GLU A 443 20.54 38.61 6.84
C GLU A 443 19.44 39.52 7.40
N VAL A 444 18.40 38.98 8.04
CA VAL A 444 17.34 39.76 8.69
C VAL A 444 17.88 40.60 9.86
N SER A 445 18.84 40.08 10.63
CA SER A 445 19.50 40.84 11.71
C SER A 445 20.34 42.00 11.16
N SER A 446 21.10 41.73 10.09
CA SER A 446 21.92 42.71 9.36
C SER A 446 21.05 43.82 8.78
N ARG A 447 19.94 43.45 8.13
CA ARG A 447 18.93 44.39 7.61
C ARG A 447 18.30 45.24 8.71
N LYS A 448 17.96 44.67 9.88
CA LYS A 448 17.43 45.46 11.02
C LYS A 448 18.43 46.51 11.50
N SER A 449 19.73 46.20 11.52
CA SER A 449 20.77 47.19 11.84
C SER A 449 20.83 48.32 10.80
N LEU A 450 20.76 47.97 9.51
CA LEU A 450 20.79 48.93 8.40
C LEU A 450 19.54 49.82 8.37
N GLU A 451 18.34 49.29 8.62
CA GLU A 451 17.11 50.07 8.75
C GLU A 451 17.12 51.00 9.97
N SER A 452 17.76 50.58 11.09
CA SER A 452 17.94 51.45 12.25
C SER A 452 18.91 52.60 11.96
N ASN A 453 20.05 52.30 11.33
CA ASN A 453 21.03 53.29 10.88
C ASN A 453 20.45 54.26 9.85
N LEU A 454 19.63 53.78 8.90
CA LEU A 454 18.92 54.61 7.94
C LEU A 454 17.96 55.57 8.66
N ARG A 455 17.14 55.08 9.59
CA ARG A 455 16.22 55.91 10.39
C ARG A 455 16.94 56.93 11.26
N GLN A 456 18.16 56.63 11.73
CA GLN A 456 19.01 57.61 12.42
C GLN A 456 19.48 58.69 11.44
N LEU A 457 20.04 58.31 10.29
CA LEU A 457 20.50 59.23 9.26
C LEU A 457 19.36 60.11 8.69
N GLU A 458 18.14 59.58 8.60
CA GLU A 458 16.94 60.35 8.22
C GLU A 458 16.56 61.40 9.28
N ARG A 459 16.65 61.07 10.57
CA ARG A 459 16.44 62.04 11.68
C ARG A 459 17.54 63.10 11.70
N GLU A 460 18.80 62.71 11.52
CA GLU A 460 19.93 63.62 11.43
C GLU A 460 19.82 64.54 10.21
N LYS A 461 19.42 64.01 9.05
CA LYS A 461 19.09 64.80 7.86
C LYS A 461 17.96 65.80 8.14
N ALA A 462 16.87 65.39 8.78
CA ALA A 462 15.76 66.29 9.12
C ALA A 462 16.19 67.41 10.09
N LEU A 463 17.01 67.07 11.11
CA LEU A 463 17.60 68.04 12.04
C LEU A 463 18.55 69.01 11.33
N LEU A 464 19.38 68.54 10.40
CA LEU A 464 20.28 69.38 9.59
C LEU A 464 19.51 70.24 8.59
N GLN A 465 18.45 69.73 7.96
CA GLN A 465 17.56 70.52 7.10
C GLN A 465 16.86 71.64 7.89
N HIS A 466 16.34 71.35 9.09
CA HIS A 466 15.75 72.38 9.96
C HIS A 466 16.79 73.44 10.36
N LYS A 467 17.97 73.02 10.86
CA LYS A 467 19.06 73.94 11.22
C LYS A 467 19.53 74.78 10.02
N SER A 468 19.61 74.18 8.83
CA SER A 468 19.94 74.88 7.59
C SER A 468 18.90 75.95 7.26
N LEU A 469 17.61 75.60 7.27
CA LEU A 469 16.50 76.52 6.99
C LEU A 469 16.45 77.68 8.02
N GLU A 470 16.70 77.37 9.29
CA GLU A 470 16.76 78.36 10.37
C GLU A 470 17.99 79.28 10.22
N SER A 471 19.15 78.75 9.83
CA SER A 471 20.35 79.54 9.52
C SER A 471 20.15 80.44 8.30
N HIS A 472 19.42 79.97 7.28
CA HIS A 472 19.09 80.75 6.09
C HIS A 472 18.19 81.93 6.43
N ARG A 473 17.15 81.73 7.25
CA ARG A 473 16.29 82.81 7.77
C ARG A 473 17.07 83.84 8.59
N LYS A 474 18.05 83.40 9.40
CA LYS A 474 18.93 84.33 10.15
C LYS A 474 19.81 85.15 9.20
N ALA A 475 20.43 84.51 8.20
CA ALA A 475 21.24 85.19 7.20
C ALA A 475 20.45 86.15 6.29
N GLU A 476 19.16 85.88 6.03
CA GLU A 476 18.25 86.83 5.36
C GLU A 476 17.90 88.02 6.25
N ASN A 477 17.48 87.78 7.50
CA ASN A 477 17.18 88.84 8.46
C ASN A 477 18.37 89.79 8.68
N GLU A 478 19.60 89.27 8.74
CA GLU A 478 20.82 90.09 8.82
C GLU A 478 21.15 90.81 7.51
N ALA A 479 20.92 90.19 6.35
CA ALA A 479 21.08 90.85 5.05
C ALA A 479 20.06 91.98 4.83
N ASP A 480 18.86 91.88 5.41
CA ASP A 480 17.86 92.94 5.41
C ASP A 480 18.19 94.04 6.43
N ARG A 481 18.63 93.70 7.66
CA ARG A 481 19.17 94.68 8.62
C ARG A 481 20.34 95.47 8.03
N LYS A 482 21.27 94.80 7.37
CA LYS A 482 22.38 95.44 6.64
C LYS A 482 21.85 96.42 5.60
N ARG A 483 20.82 96.06 4.82
CA ARG A 483 20.21 96.95 3.82
C ARG A 483 19.51 98.16 4.46
N CYS A 484 18.87 97.98 5.61
CA CYS A 484 18.33 99.10 6.40
C CYS A 484 19.43 100.04 6.87
N LEU A 485 20.54 99.53 7.43
CA LEU A 485 21.69 100.32 7.83
C LEU A 485 22.40 101.01 6.65
N GLU A 486 22.48 100.38 5.47
CA GLU A 486 22.97 101.02 4.25
C GLU A 486 22.09 102.21 3.83
N ASN A 487 20.77 102.05 3.90
CA ASN A 487 19.83 103.13 3.61
C ASN A 487 19.88 104.26 4.66
N GLU A 488 20.07 103.92 5.94
CA GLU A 488 20.21 104.89 7.04
C GLU A 488 21.53 105.67 6.94
N VAL A 489 22.65 104.99 6.67
CA VAL A 489 23.95 105.61 6.39
C VAL A 489 23.86 106.55 5.20
N ASN A 490 23.20 106.15 4.11
CA ASN A 490 22.99 107.01 2.95
C ASN A 490 22.11 108.23 3.30
N SER A 491 21.00 108.04 4.04
CA SER A 491 20.14 109.16 4.44
C SER A 491 20.84 110.15 5.39
N LEU A 492 21.60 109.66 6.37
CA LEU A 492 22.41 110.50 7.26
C LEU A 492 23.49 111.27 6.49
N ARG A 493 24.10 110.64 5.47
CA ARG A 493 25.06 111.28 4.58
C ARG A 493 24.43 112.37 3.72
N ASP A 494 23.29 112.10 3.09
CA ASP A 494 22.54 113.07 2.31
C ASP A 494 22.10 114.26 3.18
N GLN A 495 21.58 114.00 4.39
CA GLN A 495 21.23 115.04 5.36
C GLN A 495 22.45 115.87 5.80
N LEU A 496 23.60 115.24 6.03
CA LEU A 496 24.85 115.92 6.39
C LEU A 496 25.34 116.83 5.25
N ASP A 497 25.27 116.38 4.00
CA ASP A 497 25.68 117.15 2.83
C ASP A 497 24.68 118.25 2.47
N ASP A 498 23.38 118.06 2.71
CA ASP A 498 22.37 119.12 2.57
C ASP A 498 22.48 120.18 3.68
N MET A 499 22.85 119.78 4.90
CA MET A 499 23.21 120.73 5.96
C MET A 499 24.51 121.49 5.64
N LYS A 500 25.52 120.84 5.04
CA LYS A 500 26.76 121.50 4.57
C LYS A 500 26.51 122.52 3.46
N LYS A 501 25.45 122.36 2.66
CA LYS A 501 25.00 123.35 1.67
C LYS A 501 24.17 124.50 2.28
N ARG A 502 23.43 124.26 3.37
CA ARG A 502 22.52 125.26 3.99
C ARG A 502 23.18 126.07 5.11
N ASN A 503 23.93 127.10 4.70
CA ASN A 503 24.41 128.25 5.51
C ASN A 503 25.54 127.96 6.52
N GLN A 504 26.67 128.67 6.36
CA GLN A 504 27.91 128.47 7.13
C GLN A 504 28.06 129.37 8.38
N ASN A 505 27.21 130.39 8.57
CA ASN A 505 27.45 131.45 9.57
C ASN A 505 26.61 131.30 10.86
N SER A 506 26.60 130.12 11.49
CA SER A 506 25.98 129.93 12.83
C SER A 506 26.59 128.77 13.63
N HIS A 507 26.95 129.03 14.90
CA HIS A 507 27.57 128.06 15.82
C HIS A 507 26.71 126.79 16.00
N ILE A 508 25.39 126.98 16.10
CA ILE A 508 24.40 125.90 16.26
C ILE A 508 24.35 124.97 15.04
N SER A 509 24.70 125.46 13.84
CA SER A 509 24.82 124.63 12.64
C SER A 509 26.04 123.71 12.73
N ASN A 510 27.16 124.23 13.22
CA ASN A 510 28.42 123.50 13.34
C ASN A 510 28.34 122.35 14.35
N GLU A 511 27.76 122.58 15.53
CA GLU A 511 27.54 121.53 16.54
C GLU A 511 26.64 120.41 16.02
N LYS A 512 25.57 120.75 15.28
CA LYS A 512 24.71 119.76 14.61
C LYS A 512 25.44 119.01 13.50
N ASN A 513 26.36 119.65 12.79
CA ASN A 513 27.18 119.00 11.76
C ASN A 513 28.13 117.96 12.39
N ILE A 514 28.79 118.31 13.49
CA ILE A 514 29.65 117.39 14.27
C ILE A 514 28.82 116.22 14.83
N HIS A 515 27.61 116.49 15.36
CA HIS A 515 26.73 115.44 15.88
C HIS A 515 26.29 114.46 14.78
N LEU A 516 25.80 114.96 13.64
CA LEU A 516 25.42 114.14 12.48
C LEU A 516 26.62 113.37 11.91
N GLN A 517 27.80 113.96 11.86
CA GLN A 517 29.00 113.27 11.37
C GLN A 517 29.46 112.15 12.33
N LYS A 518 29.33 112.34 13.65
CA LYS A 518 29.58 111.28 14.65
C LYS A 518 28.56 110.14 14.54
N GLN A 519 27.27 110.45 14.39
CA GLN A 519 26.22 109.45 14.14
C GLN A 519 26.46 108.68 12.83
N LEU A 520 26.91 109.36 11.78
CA LEU A 520 27.26 108.74 10.50
C LEU A 520 28.49 107.82 10.63
N GLU A 521 29.51 108.19 11.42
CA GLU A 521 30.66 107.32 11.69
C GLU A 521 30.27 106.10 12.54
N GLU A 522 29.44 106.28 13.57
CA GLU A 522 28.88 105.19 14.39
C GLU A 522 28.09 104.20 13.51
N ALA A 523 27.15 104.68 12.69
CA ALA A 523 26.40 103.87 11.74
C ALA A 523 27.31 103.15 10.72
N ASN A 524 28.37 103.81 10.21
CA ASN A 524 29.36 103.19 9.32
C ASN A 524 30.28 102.16 10.00
N THR A 525 30.44 102.19 11.33
CA THR A 525 31.15 101.12 12.05
C THR A 525 30.25 99.90 12.29
N LEU A 526 28.99 100.13 12.69
CA LEU A 526 27.99 99.08 12.83
C LEU A 526 27.72 98.35 11.50
N LEU A 527 27.53 99.11 10.42
CA LEU A 527 27.34 98.55 9.08
C LEU A 527 28.52 97.67 8.61
N ARG A 528 29.76 98.06 8.94
CA ARG A 528 30.95 97.23 8.61
C ARG A 528 30.93 95.93 9.40
N ALA A 529 30.67 95.97 10.71
CA ALA A 529 30.57 94.77 11.54
C ALA A 529 29.48 93.81 11.05
N GLU A 530 28.29 94.30 10.74
CA GLU A 530 27.19 93.51 10.16
C GLU A 530 27.55 92.94 8.77
N SER A 531 28.29 93.68 7.94
CA SER A 531 28.76 93.17 6.64
C SER A 531 29.74 92.00 6.78
N GLU A 532 30.58 92.01 7.82
CA GLU A 532 31.51 90.92 8.14
C GLU A 532 30.83 89.72 8.82
N ALA A 533 29.73 89.95 9.56
CA ALA A 533 28.91 88.88 10.12
C ALA A 533 28.15 88.13 9.01
N ALA A 534 27.41 88.86 8.16
CA ALA A 534 26.63 88.29 7.06
C ALA A 534 27.50 87.55 6.03
N THR A 535 28.73 88.02 5.76
CA THR A 535 29.66 87.31 4.87
C THR A 535 30.28 86.06 5.49
N ARG A 536 30.50 86.02 6.82
CA ARG A 536 30.88 84.80 7.54
C ARG A 536 29.77 83.75 7.53
N LEU A 537 28.52 84.15 7.83
CA LEU A 537 27.38 83.23 7.85
C LEU A 537 27.05 82.66 6.47
N ARG A 538 27.15 83.45 5.38
CA ARG A 538 27.00 82.94 4.01
C ARG A 538 28.02 81.87 3.65
N LYS A 539 29.28 81.97 4.11
CA LYS A 539 30.29 80.91 3.90
C LYS A 539 29.88 79.62 4.61
N ALA A 540 29.55 79.70 5.89
CA ALA A 540 29.08 78.54 6.67
C ALA A 540 27.83 77.88 6.06
N GLN A 541 26.88 78.67 5.55
CA GLN A 541 25.70 78.17 4.83
C GLN A 541 26.09 77.39 3.56
N THR A 542 27.01 77.91 2.74
CA THR A 542 27.45 77.21 1.52
C THR A 542 28.22 75.92 1.80
N GLU A 543 28.89 75.81 2.94
CA GLU A 543 29.62 74.62 3.36
C GLU A 543 28.68 73.54 3.90
N SER A 544 27.74 73.92 4.77
CA SER A 544 26.65 73.05 5.25
C SER A 544 25.78 72.52 4.11
N SER A 545 25.51 73.33 3.08
CA SER A 545 24.72 72.93 1.92
C SER A 545 25.41 71.84 1.08
N LYS A 546 26.74 71.88 0.93
CA LYS A 546 27.52 70.82 0.26
C LYS A 546 27.49 69.50 1.03
N GLN A 547 27.62 69.56 2.36
CA GLN A 547 27.53 68.37 3.22
C GLN A 547 26.14 67.70 3.11
N LEU A 548 25.07 68.50 3.07
CA LEU A 548 23.72 68.00 2.83
C LEU A 548 23.58 67.31 1.45
N GLN A 549 24.10 67.92 0.39
CA GLN A 549 24.06 67.30 -0.96
C GLN A 549 24.82 65.96 -1.03
N GLN A 550 25.95 65.82 -0.33
CA GLN A 550 26.67 64.55 -0.28
C GLN A 550 25.87 63.47 0.46
N LEU A 551 25.21 63.82 1.59
CA LEU A 551 24.31 62.89 2.29
C LEU A 551 23.12 62.48 1.42
N GLU A 552 22.55 63.38 0.63
CA GLU A 552 21.45 63.05 -0.30
C GLU A 552 21.87 62.16 -1.47
N ALA A 553 23.13 62.21 -1.91
CA ALA A 553 23.68 61.24 -2.86
C ALA A 553 23.80 59.85 -2.22
N ASN A 554 24.41 59.77 -1.03
CA ASN A 554 24.63 58.51 -0.32
C ASN A 554 23.31 57.79 0.03
N VAL A 555 22.29 58.53 0.48
CA VAL A 555 20.95 57.96 0.75
C VAL A 555 20.31 57.39 -0.51
N ARG A 556 20.47 58.05 -1.66
CA ARG A 556 19.92 57.58 -2.94
C ARG A 556 20.58 56.27 -3.40
N GLU A 557 21.90 56.16 -3.28
CA GLU A 557 22.64 54.93 -3.60
C GLU A 557 22.23 53.75 -2.69
N LEU A 558 21.92 54.02 -1.41
CA LEU A 558 21.37 53.02 -0.49
C LEU A 558 19.93 52.61 -0.87
N GLN A 559 19.09 53.56 -1.27
CA GLN A 559 17.73 53.25 -1.77
C GLN A 559 17.77 52.36 -3.03
N ASP A 560 18.67 52.65 -3.99
CA ASP A 560 18.84 51.81 -5.19
C ASP A 560 19.29 50.38 -4.84
N LYS A 561 20.19 50.22 -3.86
CA LYS A 561 20.61 48.91 -3.34
C LYS A 561 19.47 48.15 -2.65
N CYS A 562 18.65 48.83 -1.84
CA CYS A 562 17.46 48.23 -1.25
C CYS A 562 16.45 47.75 -2.32
N CYS A 563 16.22 48.53 -3.38
CA CYS A 563 15.35 48.16 -4.50
C CYS A 563 15.88 46.93 -5.27
N LEU A 564 17.20 46.75 -5.39
CA LEU A 564 17.79 45.56 -6.00
C LEU A 564 17.63 44.32 -5.12
N LEU A 565 17.86 44.44 -3.81
CA LEU A 565 17.64 43.35 -2.85
C LEU A 565 16.17 42.93 -2.78
N GLU A 566 15.24 43.89 -2.84
CA GLU A 566 13.80 43.60 -2.84
C GLU A 566 13.34 42.86 -4.11
N ARG A 567 13.92 43.18 -5.28
CA ARG A 567 13.72 42.41 -6.52
C ARG A 567 14.30 41.00 -6.43
N SER A 568 15.45 40.83 -5.79
CA SER A 568 16.05 39.51 -5.56
C SER A 568 15.20 38.65 -4.62
N LYS A 569 14.73 39.23 -3.51
CA LYS A 569 13.76 38.61 -2.59
C LYS A 569 12.50 38.14 -3.33
N LEU A 570 11.88 39.01 -4.14
CA LEU A 570 10.69 38.67 -4.94
C LEU A 570 10.94 37.58 -5.99
N SER A 571 12.18 37.34 -6.40
CA SER A 571 12.55 36.21 -7.25
C SER A 571 12.61 34.91 -6.45
N LEU A 572 13.29 34.93 -5.30
CA LEU A 572 13.43 33.78 -4.41
C LEU A 572 12.09 33.34 -3.78
N GLU A 573 11.21 34.28 -3.46
CA GLU A 573 9.84 33.98 -2.98
C GLU A 573 9.02 33.24 -4.06
N LYS A 574 9.14 33.64 -5.33
CA LYS A 574 8.49 32.92 -6.45
C LYS A 574 9.05 31.53 -6.66
N GLU A 575 10.36 31.35 -6.46
CA GLU A 575 11.04 30.06 -6.57
C GLU A 575 10.69 29.12 -5.39
N CYS A 576 10.52 29.65 -4.18
CA CYS A 576 9.95 28.90 -3.06
C CYS A 576 8.50 28.47 -3.35
N ILE A 577 7.66 29.36 -3.88
CA ILE A 577 6.27 29.05 -4.24
C ILE A 577 6.19 27.98 -5.34
N SER A 578 7.06 28.02 -6.37
CA SER A 578 7.05 27.00 -7.43
C SER A 578 7.54 25.64 -6.92
N LEU A 579 8.57 25.61 -6.06
CA LEU A 579 9.04 24.38 -5.41
C LEU A 579 7.99 23.78 -4.45
N GLN A 580 7.26 24.63 -3.73
CA GLN A 580 6.17 24.18 -2.86
C GLN A 580 4.99 23.63 -3.66
N ALA A 581 4.60 24.28 -4.77
CA ALA A 581 3.58 23.75 -5.67
C ALA A 581 4.00 22.41 -6.34
N ALA A 582 5.29 22.25 -6.66
CA ALA A 582 5.83 20.98 -7.17
C ALA A 582 5.77 19.86 -6.11
N LEU A 583 6.13 20.17 -4.86
CA LEU A 583 6.01 19.24 -3.72
C LEU A 583 4.55 18.81 -3.48
N GLU A 584 3.60 19.72 -3.68
CA GLU A 584 2.17 19.40 -3.63
C GLU A 584 1.66 18.62 -4.86
N SER A 585 2.33 18.70 -6.02
CA SER A 585 2.06 17.81 -7.17
C SER A 585 2.51 16.38 -6.85
N GLU A 586 3.77 16.21 -6.45
CA GLU A 586 4.35 14.92 -6.03
C GLU A 586 3.52 14.25 -4.92
N ARG A 587 3.03 15.01 -3.93
CA ARG A 587 2.13 14.47 -2.89
C ARG A 587 0.79 13.97 -3.45
N ARG A 588 0.21 14.63 -4.45
CA ARG A 588 -1.04 14.21 -5.11
C ARG A 588 -0.82 13.01 -6.04
N GLU A 589 0.28 13.01 -6.77
CA GLU A 589 0.69 11.88 -7.62
C GLU A 589 1.01 10.64 -6.76
N HIS A 590 1.61 10.81 -5.58
CA HIS A 590 1.79 9.73 -4.61
C HIS A 590 0.46 9.23 -4.00
N SER A 591 -0.50 10.10 -3.65
CA SER A 591 -1.80 9.64 -3.17
C SER A 591 -2.58 8.88 -4.26
N GLN A 592 -2.53 9.35 -5.51
CA GLN A 592 -3.18 8.68 -6.64
C GLN A 592 -2.44 7.39 -7.07
N GLY A 593 -1.12 7.31 -6.83
CA GLY A 593 -0.35 6.08 -6.85
C GLY A 593 -0.81 5.08 -5.78
N SER A 594 -1.10 5.56 -4.56
CA SER A 594 -1.64 4.71 -3.49
C SER A 594 -3.04 4.20 -3.79
N GLU A 595 -3.91 5.02 -4.38
CA GLU A 595 -5.26 4.60 -4.83
C GLU A 595 -5.17 3.55 -5.96
N THR A 596 -4.33 3.78 -6.97
CA THR A 596 -4.14 2.81 -8.06
C THR A 596 -3.46 1.51 -7.60
N ILE A 597 -2.61 1.54 -6.57
CA ILE A 597 -2.12 0.33 -5.89
C ILE A 597 -3.27 -0.39 -5.17
N SER A 598 -4.15 0.33 -4.47
CA SER A 598 -5.34 -0.25 -3.81
C SER A 598 -6.27 -0.93 -4.81
N ASP A 599 -6.58 -0.29 -5.94
CA ASP A 599 -7.38 -0.86 -7.02
C ASP A 599 -6.72 -2.10 -7.64
N LEU A 600 -5.41 -2.08 -7.85
CA LEU A 600 -4.66 -3.24 -8.33
C LEU A 600 -4.67 -4.39 -7.31
N MET A 601 -4.57 -4.11 -6.01
CA MET A 601 -4.70 -5.12 -4.95
C MET A 601 -6.11 -5.72 -4.89
N GLY A 602 -7.16 -4.90 -5.01
CA GLY A 602 -8.54 -5.37 -5.12
C GLY A 602 -8.75 -6.26 -6.34
N ARG A 603 -8.18 -5.88 -7.49
CA ARG A 603 -8.24 -6.65 -8.74
C ARG A 603 -7.43 -7.94 -8.69
N ILE A 604 -6.30 -7.97 -8.00
CA ILE A 604 -5.54 -9.19 -7.70
C ILE A 604 -6.36 -10.13 -6.82
N SER A 605 -6.99 -9.61 -5.75
CA SER A 605 -7.87 -10.40 -4.87
C SER A 605 -9.03 -11.05 -5.63
N GLY A 606 -9.66 -10.32 -6.57
CA GLY A 606 -10.68 -10.87 -7.47
C GLY A 606 -10.15 -12.01 -8.36
N LEU A 607 -8.99 -11.82 -8.98
CA LEU A 607 -8.34 -12.86 -9.81
C LEU A 607 -7.88 -14.07 -8.98
N GLU A 608 -7.50 -13.88 -7.71
CA GLU A 608 -7.20 -14.98 -6.80
C GLU A 608 -8.44 -15.78 -6.42
N GLU A 609 -9.59 -15.12 -6.26
CA GLU A 609 -10.89 -15.78 -6.04
C GLU A 609 -11.33 -16.54 -7.30
N GLU A 610 -11.25 -15.96 -8.49
CA GLU A 610 -11.51 -16.68 -9.75
C GLU A 610 -10.60 -17.90 -9.91
N ALA A 611 -9.30 -17.76 -9.61
CA ALA A 611 -8.36 -18.87 -9.62
C ALA A 611 -8.66 -19.91 -8.53
N ARG A 612 -9.18 -19.50 -7.36
CA ARG A 612 -9.62 -20.41 -6.28
C ARG A 612 -10.87 -21.19 -6.72
N GLN A 613 -11.83 -20.51 -7.32
CA GLN A 613 -13.04 -21.09 -7.91
C GLN A 613 -12.69 -22.11 -9.01
N GLN A 614 -11.82 -21.76 -9.97
CA GLN A 614 -11.38 -22.69 -11.02
C GLN A 614 -10.62 -23.90 -10.46
N ARG A 615 -9.77 -23.73 -9.43
CA ARG A 615 -9.12 -24.85 -8.73
C ARG A 615 -10.15 -25.76 -8.04
N GLN A 616 -11.23 -25.21 -7.50
CA GLN A 616 -12.32 -26.00 -6.91
C GLN A 616 -13.11 -26.77 -7.97
N THR A 617 -13.40 -26.17 -9.13
CA THR A 617 -14.04 -26.84 -10.28
C THR A 617 -13.15 -27.95 -10.85
N LEU A 618 -11.84 -27.71 -11.00
CA LEU A 618 -10.87 -28.72 -11.42
C LEU A 618 -10.85 -29.91 -10.45
N SER A 619 -10.81 -29.65 -9.14
CA SER A 619 -10.85 -30.71 -8.12
C SER A 619 -12.13 -31.55 -8.18
N LYS A 620 -13.28 -30.95 -8.51
CA LYS A 620 -14.54 -31.70 -8.73
C LYS A 620 -14.43 -32.61 -9.95
N ALA A 621 -13.97 -32.09 -11.08
CA ALA A 621 -13.74 -32.87 -12.29
C ALA A 621 -12.70 -34.01 -12.09
N GLU A 622 -11.68 -33.81 -11.24
CA GLU A 622 -10.75 -34.87 -10.86
C GLU A 622 -11.39 -35.96 -9.98
N THR A 623 -12.31 -35.61 -9.08
CA THR A 623 -13.08 -36.60 -8.30
C THR A 623 -14.09 -37.36 -9.17
N GLU A 624 -14.79 -36.68 -10.09
CA GLU A 624 -15.68 -37.32 -11.06
C GLU A 624 -14.91 -38.26 -11.99
N LYS A 625 -13.73 -37.85 -12.47
CA LYS A 625 -12.82 -38.71 -13.23
C LYS A 625 -12.42 -39.96 -12.45
N ARG A 626 -12.08 -39.84 -11.16
CA ARG A 626 -11.77 -41.02 -10.32
C ARG A 626 -12.97 -41.97 -10.21
N GLN A 627 -14.16 -41.45 -9.92
CA GLN A 627 -15.39 -42.28 -9.83
C GLN A 627 -15.74 -42.96 -11.17
N LEU A 628 -15.53 -42.29 -12.30
CA LEU A 628 -15.70 -42.88 -13.63
C LEU A 628 -14.64 -43.96 -13.90
N GLN A 629 -13.41 -43.76 -13.44
CA GLN A 629 -12.31 -44.72 -13.62
C GLN A 629 -12.46 -45.96 -12.70
N GLU A 630 -12.98 -45.81 -11.47
CA GLU A 630 -13.39 -46.94 -10.62
C GLU A 630 -14.50 -47.75 -11.30
N LYS A 631 -15.59 -47.09 -11.73
CA LYS A 631 -16.70 -47.72 -12.48
C LYS A 631 -16.23 -48.44 -13.74
N TYR A 632 -15.24 -47.89 -14.44
CA TYR A 632 -14.61 -48.56 -15.59
C TYR A 632 -13.92 -49.86 -15.16
N THR A 633 -13.07 -49.83 -14.13
CA THR A 633 -12.40 -51.06 -13.64
C THR A 633 -13.36 -52.10 -13.07
N ASP A 634 -14.52 -51.68 -12.52
CA ASP A 634 -15.55 -52.62 -12.06
C ASP A 634 -16.31 -53.26 -13.23
N LEU A 635 -16.59 -52.50 -14.29
CA LEU A 635 -17.13 -53.05 -15.55
C LEU A 635 -16.12 -53.97 -16.25
N GLU A 636 -14.81 -53.69 -16.20
CA GLU A 636 -13.77 -54.61 -16.69
C GLU A 636 -13.75 -55.93 -15.90
N LYS A 637 -13.86 -55.88 -14.57
CA LYS A 637 -13.99 -57.08 -13.71
C LYS A 637 -15.27 -57.86 -14.05
N GLU A 638 -16.40 -57.17 -14.24
CA GLU A 638 -17.67 -57.82 -14.58
C GLU A 638 -17.63 -58.47 -15.98
N MET A 639 -17.00 -57.81 -16.95
CA MET A 639 -16.75 -58.36 -18.29
C MET A 639 -15.82 -59.58 -18.23
N SER A 640 -14.72 -59.53 -17.48
CA SER A 640 -13.81 -60.66 -17.31
C SER A 640 -14.49 -61.84 -16.60
N ASN A 641 -15.30 -61.58 -15.58
CA ASN A 641 -16.11 -62.62 -14.92
C ASN A 641 -17.11 -63.27 -15.90
N LYS A 642 -17.78 -62.47 -16.75
CA LYS A 642 -18.67 -62.97 -17.80
C LYS A 642 -17.91 -63.75 -18.88
N GLU A 643 -16.70 -63.34 -19.23
CA GLU A 643 -15.83 -64.06 -20.18
C GLU A 643 -15.38 -65.42 -19.61
N ILE A 644 -15.03 -65.48 -18.32
CA ILE A 644 -14.73 -66.73 -17.60
C ILE A 644 -15.97 -67.63 -17.53
N GLU A 645 -17.15 -67.08 -17.21
CA GLU A 645 -18.41 -67.84 -17.16
C GLU A 645 -18.81 -68.37 -18.54
N LEU A 646 -18.69 -67.56 -19.59
CA LEU A 646 -18.90 -67.97 -20.98
C LEU A 646 -17.90 -69.03 -21.41
N THR A 647 -16.62 -68.88 -21.05
CA THR A 647 -15.57 -69.88 -21.33
C THR A 647 -15.85 -71.20 -20.62
N TYR A 648 -16.30 -71.17 -19.36
CA TYR A 648 -16.73 -72.36 -18.63
C TYR A 648 -17.93 -73.02 -19.32
N LYS A 649 -18.96 -72.25 -19.68
CA LYS A 649 -20.12 -72.75 -20.43
C LYS A 649 -19.74 -73.32 -21.80
N LEU A 650 -18.81 -72.69 -22.53
CA LEU A 650 -18.28 -73.21 -23.79
C LEU A 650 -17.57 -74.54 -23.60
N LYS A 651 -16.81 -74.69 -22.51
CA LYS A 651 -16.08 -75.91 -22.17
C LYS A 651 -17.02 -77.05 -21.74
N VAL A 652 -18.09 -76.74 -21.00
CA VAL A 652 -19.17 -77.69 -20.69
C VAL A 652 -19.90 -78.10 -21.97
N LEU A 653 -20.29 -77.16 -22.83
CA LEU A 653 -20.93 -77.45 -24.12
C LEU A 653 -20.02 -78.23 -25.08
N GLN A 654 -18.69 -78.04 -25.02
CA GLN A 654 -17.73 -78.88 -25.72
C GLN A 654 -17.70 -80.30 -25.15
N GLN A 655 -17.69 -80.47 -23.83
CA GLN A 655 -17.76 -81.79 -23.19
C GLN A 655 -19.08 -82.51 -23.52
N GLU A 656 -20.21 -81.81 -23.46
CA GLU A 656 -21.52 -82.31 -23.87
C GLU A 656 -21.52 -82.67 -25.35
N LEU A 657 -20.97 -81.84 -26.25
CA LEU A 657 -20.87 -82.13 -27.68
C LEU A 657 -19.91 -83.29 -28.01
N GLU A 658 -18.85 -83.50 -27.23
CA GLU A 658 -17.97 -84.66 -27.34
C GLU A 658 -18.64 -85.94 -26.81
N GLN A 659 -19.44 -85.83 -25.74
CA GLN A 659 -20.20 -86.93 -25.14
C GLN A 659 -21.39 -87.34 -26.04
N GLU A 660 -22.12 -86.36 -26.57
CA GLU A 660 -23.16 -86.53 -27.59
C GLU A 660 -22.54 -87.00 -28.90
N GLY A 661 -21.34 -86.55 -29.26
CA GLY A 661 -20.57 -87.03 -30.42
C GLY A 661 -20.08 -88.47 -30.27
N ALA A 662 -19.75 -88.91 -29.05
CA ALA A 662 -19.46 -90.30 -28.71
C ALA A 662 -20.73 -91.16 -28.73
N SER A 663 -21.84 -90.65 -28.17
CA SER A 663 -23.18 -91.25 -28.26
C SER A 663 -23.64 -91.42 -29.71
N HIS A 664 -23.46 -90.40 -30.56
CA HIS A 664 -23.75 -90.47 -31.98
C HIS A 664 -22.79 -91.40 -32.71
N LYS A 665 -21.50 -91.50 -32.36
CA LYS A 665 -20.60 -92.53 -32.91
C LYS A 665 -21.08 -93.94 -32.58
N ALA A 666 -21.49 -94.20 -31.34
CA ALA A 666 -22.02 -95.50 -30.91
C ALA A 666 -23.35 -95.82 -31.62
N THR A 667 -24.27 -94.86 -31.70
CA THR A 667 -25.59 -95.02 -32.33
C THR A 667 -25.47 -95.18 -33.86
N ARG A 668 -24.57 -94.44 -34.50
CA ARG A 668 -24.26 -94.51 -35.94
C ARG A 668 -23.55 -95.82 -36.34
N ALA A 669 -23.00 -96.56 -35.38
CA ALA A 669 -22.49 -97.92 -35.60
C ALA A 669 -23.59 -99.00 -35.53
N LEU A 670 -24.79 -98.68 -35.03
CA LEU A 670 -25.88 -99.65 -34.77
C LEU A 670 -27.12 -99.49 -35.68
N LEU A 671 -27.22 -98.40 -36.44
CA LEU A 671 -28.36 -98.12 -37.34
C LEU A 671 -27.94 -98.05 -38.81
N ALA A 672 -27.20 -99.07 -39.26
CA ALA A 672 -26.66 -99.19 -40.62
C ALA A 672 -27.40 -100.19 -41.55
N ASP A 673 -28.59 -100.69 -41.16
CA ASP A 673 -29.47 -101.42 -42.10
C ASP A 673 -30.98 -101.32 -41.77
N LYS A 674 -31.70 -100.46 -42.49
CA LYS A 674 -32.90 -100.84 -43.26
C LYS A 674 -33.46 -99.66 -44.06
N SER A 675 -34.13 -99.96 -45.17
CA SER A 675 -34.78 -98.98 -46.06
C SER A 675 -36.26 -99.34 -46.33
N LYS A 676 -37.02 -98.36 -46.87
CA LYS A 676 -38.45 -98.41 -47.29
C LYS A 676 -39.42 -98.37 -46.08
N ILE A 677 -40.51 -97.57 -46.08
CA ILE A 677 -41.51 -97.38 -47.16
C ILE A 677 -42.30 -96.04 -47.06
N LYS A 678 -42.77 -95.56 -48.23
CA LYS A 678 -43.86 -94.59 -48.57
C LYS A 678 -44.37 -93.53 -47.57
N VAL A 679 -44.17 -92.25 -47.95
CA VAL A 679 -45.20 -91.28 -48.41
C VAL A 679 -46.59 -91.24 -47.74
N THR A 680 -46.91 -90.08 -47.16
CA THR A 680 -48.10 -89.25 -47.49
C THR A 680 -47.74 -87.76 -47.43
N ILE A 681 -48.36 -86.93 -48.27
CA ILE A 681 -48.05 -85.49 -48.40
C ILE A 681 -49.32 -84.69 -48.12
N GLU A 682 -49.40 -84.01 -46.96
CA GLU A 682 -50.32 -82.87 -46.80
C GLU A 682 -50.03 -81.92 -45.61
N GLY A 683 -49.25 -82.33 -44.59
CA GLY A 683 -48.88 -81.43 -43.49
C GLY A 683 -47.87 -80.31 -43.84
N ALA A 684 -46.97 -80.58 -44.79
CA ALA A 684 -45.74 -79.81 -45.00
C ALA A 684 -45.90 -78.36 -45.54
N LYS A 685 -47.12 -77.85 -45.70
CA LYS A 685 -47.38 -76.44 -46.09
C LYS A 685 -47.71 -75.52 -44.91
N SER A 686 -48.10 -76.05 -43.74
CA SER A 686 -48.46 -75.22 -42.59
C SER A 686 -47.23 -74.75 -41.80
N GLU A 687 -46.34 -75.68 -41.40
CA GLU A 687 -45.05 -75.39 -40.76
C GLU A 687 -44.23 -74.33 -41.52
N THR A 688 -44.09 -74.50 -42.84
CA THR A 688 -43.26 -73.62 -43.68
C THR A 688 -43.77 -72.18 -43.74
N MET A 689 -45.08 -71.97 -43.61
CA MET A 689 -45.68 -70.64 -43.66
C MET A 689 -45.52 -69.91 -42.32
N LYS A 690 -45.78 -70.59 -41.20
CA LYS A 690 -45.57 -70.04 -39.85
C LYS A 690 -44.10 -69.69 -39.59
N GLU A 691 -43.17 -70.51 -40.05
CA GLU A 691 -41.72 -70.25 -39.92
C GLU A 691 -41.27 -69.05 -40.76
N LEU A 692 -41.93 -68.80 -41.90
CA LEU A 692 -41.71 -67.59 -42.72
C LEU A 692 -42.30 -66.34 -42.06
N GLU A 693 -43.51 -66.42 -41.49
CA GLU A 693 -44.12 -65.31 -40.74
C GLU A 693 -43.33 -64.94 -39.49
N ARG A 694 -42.80 -65.95 -38.76
CA ARG A 694 -41.90 -65.75 -37.62
C ARG A 694 -40.62 -65.01 -38.03
N LYS A 695 -39.93 -65.47 -39.08
CA LYS A 695 -38.72 -64.80 -39.59
C LYS A 695 -39.01 -63.38 -40.10
N LEU A 696 -40.16 -63.15 -40.72
CA LEU A 696 -40.58 -61.82 -41.19
C LEU A 696 -40.86 -60.86 -40.02
N SER A 697 -41.37 -61.34 -38.88
CA SER A 697 -41.54 -60.51 -37.67
C SER A 697 -40.22 -60.24 -36.96
N GLU A 698 -39.31 -61.21 -36.92
CA GLU A 698 -37.95 -61.07 -36.38
C GLU A 698 -37.12 -60.07 -37.20
N GLU A 699 -37.15 -60.15 -38.53
CA GLU A 699 -36.59 -59.16 -39.47
C GLU A 699 -37.13 -57.74 -39.21
N ARG A 700 -38.45 -57.58 -39.12
CA ARG A 700 -39.09 -56.27 -38.85
C ARG A 700 -38.66 -55.70 -37.49
N ALA A 701 -38.55 -56.54 -36.46
CA ALA A 701 -38.10 -56.13 -35.14
C ALA A 701 -36.59 -55.80 -35.10
N ALA A 702 -35.77 -56.47 -35.91
CA ALA A 702 -34.35 -56.15 -36.08
C ALA A 702 -34.16 -54.81 -36.84
N LYS A 703 -34.90 -54.61 -37.93
CA LYS A 703 -34.91 -53.35 -38.70
C LYS A 703 -35.30 -52.15 -37.83
N LEU A 704 -36.37 -52.26 -37.04
CA LEU A 704 -36.80 -51.19 -36.15
C LEU A 704 -35.75 -50.85 -35.07
N ARG A 705 -35.01 -51.85 -34.57
CA ARG A 705 -33.89 -51.64 -33.63
C ARG A 705 -32.71 -50.94 -34.30
N LEU A 706 -32.38 -51.30 -35.55
CA LEU A 706 -31.35 -50.63 -36.35
C LEU A 706 -31.72 -49.17 -36.66
N GLU A 707 -32.96 -48.90 -37.04
CA GLU A 707 -33.45 -47.55 -37.35
C GLU A 707 -33.37 -46.62 -36.12
N ASN A 708 -33.81 -47.10 -34.94
CA ASN A 708 -33.65 -46.35 -33.69
C ASN A 708 -32.15 -46.14 -33.35
N ARG A 709 -31.29 -47.13 -33.55
CA ARG A 709 -29.86 -47.01 -33.24
C ARG A 709 -29.11 -46.07 -34.19
N ILE A 710 -29.55 -45.95 -35.44
CA ILE A 710 -29.06 -44.93 -36.39
C ILE A 710 -29.46 -43.54 -35.88
N LEU A 711 -30.73 -43.35 -35.49
CA LEU A 711 -31.23 -42.08 -34.98
C LEU A 711 -30.50 -41.61 -33.71
N GLU A 712 -30.16 -42.55 -32.80
CA GLU A 712 -29.31 -42.26 -31.63
C GLU A 712 -27.91 -41.77 -32.02
N LEU A 713 -27.30 -42.39 -33.04
CA LEU A 713 -25.96 -42.04 -33.51
C LEU A 713 -25.95 -40.70 -34.27
N GLU A 714 -26.97 -40.41 -35.07
CA GLU A 714 -27.15 -39.11 -35.74
C GLU A 714 -27.32 -37.97 -34.72
N LYS A 715 -28.10 -38.20 -33.65
CA LYS A 715 -28.21 -37.27 -32.53
C LYS A 715 -26.88 -37.07 -31.80
N HIS A 716 -26.13 -38.15 -31.55
CA HIS A 716 -24.81 -38.05 -30.90
C HIS A 716 -23.79 -37.32 -31.78
N SER A 717 -23.79 -37.58 -33.10
CA SER A 717 -22.96 -36.87 -34.07
C SER A 717 -23.26 -35.37 -34.08
N SER A 718 -24.56 -35.00 -34.11
CA SER A 718 -25.00 -33.61 -34.10
C SER A 718 -24.59 -32.86 -32.81
N MET A 719 -24.58 -33.56 -31.68
CA MET A 719 -24.13 -33.02 -30.39
C MET A 719 -22.61 -32.76 -30.39
N MET A 720 -21.82 -33.74 -30.81
CA MET A 720 -20.35 -33.60 -30.94
C MET A 720 -19.97 -32.48 -31.92
N ASP A 721 -20.75 -32.30 -32.99
CA ASP A 721 -20.54 -31.24 -33.99
C ASP A 721 -20.87 -29.84 -33.44
N CYS A 722 -21.76 -29.74 -32.44
CA CYS A 722 -22.01 -28.51 -31.68
C CYS A 722 -20.85 -28.21 -30.72
N ASP A 723 -20.41 -29.20 -29.94
CA ASP A 723 -19.29 -29.07 -29.00
C ASP A 723 -17.99 -28.69 -29.72
N TYR A 724 -17.75 -29.26 -30.90
CA TYR A 724 -16.62 -28.92 -31.77
C TYR A 724 -16.66 -27.45 -32.24
N LYS A 725 -17.84 -26.93 -32.59
CA LYS A 725 -18.03 -25.52 -32.98
C LYS A 725 -17.81 -24.57 -31.80
N GLN A 726 -18.29 -24.91 -30.59
CA GLN A 726 -18.00 -24.13 -29.38
C GLN A 726 -16.51 -24.15 -29.01
N ALA A 727 -15.83 -25.30 -29.17
CA ALA A 727 -14.39 -25.42 -28.95
C ALA A 727 -13.59 -24.56 -29.93
N LEU A 728 -14.01 -24.47 -31.20
CA LEU A 728 -13.42 -23.59 -32.21
C LEU A 728 -13.61 -22.10 -31.87
N GLN A 729 -14.80 -21.68 -31.41
CA GLN A 729 -15.02 -20.29 -30.97
C GLN A 729 -14.10 -19.91 -29.80
N LYS A 730 -14.05 -20.73 -28.74
CA LYS A 730 -13.13 -20.52 -27.60
C LYS A 730 -11.66 -20.50 -28.03
N LEU A 731 -11.27 -21.29 -29.03
CA LEU A 731 -9.91 -21.25 -29.56
C LEU A 731 -9.58 -19.90 -30.24
N ASP A 732 -10.54 -19.30 -30.94
CA ASP A 732 -10.35 -18.00 -31.60
C ASP A 732 -10.38 -16.83 -30.60
N GLU A 733 -11.25 -16.87 -29.59
CA GLU A 733 -11.24 -15.93 -28.47
C GLU A 733 -9.89 -15.92 -27.74
N LEU A 734 -9.33 -17.11 -27.46
CA LEU A 734 -8.01 -17.26 -26.84
C LEU A 734 -6.88 -16.76 -27.76
N ARG A 735 -7.00 -16.88 -29.09
CA ARG A 735 -6.06 -16.26 -30.05
C ARG A 735 -6.13 -14.74 -29.97
N ARG A 736 -7.32 -14.14 -30.08
CA ARG A 736 -7.55 -12.70 -29.96
C ARG A 736 -7.11 -12.14 -28.59
N HIS A 737 -7.19 -12.94 -27.52
CA HIS A 737 -6.66 -12.53 -26.21
C HIS A 737 -5.13 -12.60 -26.14
N LYS A 738 -4.52 -13.70 -26.63
CA LYS A 738 -3.06 -13.83 -26.77
C LYS A 738 -2.46 -12.67 -27.57
N ASP A 739 -3.11 -12.28 -28.67
CA ASP A 739 -2.55 -11.26 -29.56
C ASP A 739 -2.65 -9.85 -28.95
N ARG A 740 -3.72 -9.54 -28.21
CA ARG A 740 -3.80 -8.32 -27.37
C ARG A 740 -2.70 -8.28 -26.30
N LEU A 741 -2.51 -9.37 -25.54
CA LEU A 741 -1.43 -9.50 -24.55
C LEU A 741 -0.04 -9.39 -25.18
N THR A 742 0.13 -9.83 -26.42
CA THR A 742 1.40 -9.71 -27.16
C THR A 742 1.70 -8.24 -27.50
N GLU A 743 0.68 -7.43 -27.84
CA GLU A 743 0.84 -6.00 -28.10
C GLU A 743 1.09 -5.19 -26.81
N GLU A 744 0.40 -5.52 -25.72
CA GLU A 744 0.67 -4.96 -24.39
C GLU A 744 2.12 -5.20 -23.95
N VAL A 745 2.66 -6.41 -24.16
CA VAL A 745 4.07 -6.73 -23.87
C VAL A 745 5.04 -5.90 -24.72
N LYS A 746 4.74 -5.63 -26.00
CA LYS A 746 5.56 -4.71 -26.82
C LYS A 746 5.54 -3.29 -26.26
N ASN A 747 4.36 -2.78 -25.94
CA ASN A 747 4.18 -1.42 -25.42
C ASN A 747 4.87 -1.22 -24.05
N LEU A 748 4.83 -2.24 -23.19
CA LEU A 748 5.58 -2.25 -21.93
C LEU A 748 7.10 -2.33 -22.17
N THR A 749 7.55 -3.12 -23.14
CA THR A 749 8.98 -3.19 -23.53
C THR A 749 9.47 -1.82 -24.01
N LEU A 750 8.70 -1.13 -24.85
CA LEU A 750 9.04 0.21 -25.35
C LEU A 750 9.15 1.25 -24.21
N LYS A 751 8.25 1.19 -23.22
CA LYS A 751 8.31 2.05 -22.02
C LYS A 751 9.55 1.77 -21.16
N ILE A 752 9.92 0.50 -20.97
CA ILE A 752 11.14 0.10 -20.24
C ILE A 752 12.39 0.63 -20.97
N GLU A 753 12.41 0.60 -22.30
CA GLU A 753 13.52 1.08 -23.12
C GLU A 753 13.65 2.63 -23.05
N GLN A 754 12.52 3.35 -23.05
CA GLN A 754 12.47 4.80 -22.82
C GLN A 754 12.97 5.21 -21.41
N GLU A 755 12.52 4.52 -20.35
CA GLU A 755 13.02 4.79 -18.99
C GLU A 755 14.49 4.39 -18.81
N THR A 756 14.96 3.37 -19.54
CA THR A 756 16.40 3.04 -19.58
C THR A 756 17.20 4.17 -20.22
N GLN A 757 16.69 4.83 -21.26
CA GLN A 757 17.33 6.04 -21.82
C GLN A 757 17.32 7.22 -20.84
N LYS A 758 16.21 7.52 -20.16
CA LYS A 758 16.16 8.57 -19.12
C LYS A 758 17.17 8.30 -18.00
N ARG A 759 17.24 7.06 -17.51
CA ARG A 759 18.19 6.65 -16.47
C ARG A 759 19.65 6.82 -16.91
N ASN A 760 19.96 6.60 -18.19
CA ASN A 760 21.31 6.84 -18.71
C ASN A 760 21.66 8.33 -18.79
N LEU A 761 20.68 9.20 -19.06
CA LEU A 761 20.88 10.66 -19.00
C LEU A 761 21.17 11.13 -17.57
N THR A 762 20.31 10.78 -16.60
CA THR A 762 20.48 11.21 -15.21
C THR A 762 21.75 10.66 -14.55
N VAL A 763 22.22 9.47 -14.94
CA VAL A 763 23.52 8.92 -14.53
C VAL A 763 24.70 9.72 -15.09
N ASN A 764 24.57 10.34 -16.26
CA ASN A 764 25.60 11.23 -16.81
C ASN A 764 25.59 12.60 -16.13
N ASP A 765 24.42 13.16 -15.82
CA ASP A 765 24.30 14.40 -15.04
C ASP A 765 24.88 14.23 -13.63
N LEU A 766 24.62 13.09 -12.97
CA LEU A 766 25.24 12.72 -11.69
C LEU A 766 26.77 12.63 -11.78
N LYS A 767 27.33 12.15 -12.90
CA LYS A 767 28.80 12.18 -13.11
C LYS A 767 29.33 13.60 -13.23
N ALA A 768 28.64 14.49 -13.95
CA ALA A 768 29.03 15.89 -14.07
C ALA A 768 28.99 16.63 -12.71
N GLN A 769 27.92 16.43 -11.93
CA GLN A 769 27.82 16.97 -10.58
C GLN A 769 28.90 16.41 -9.64
N ASN A 770 29.24 15.12 -9.73
CA ASN A 770 30.29 14.53 -8.90
C ASN A 770 31.71 15.04 -9.28
N GLN A 771 31.93 15.41 -10.55
CA GLN A 771 33.15 16.13 -10.96
C GLN A 771 33.22 17.53 -10.33
N GLN A 772 32.13 18.30 -10.33
CA GLN A 772 32.05 19.59 -9.64
C GLN A 772 32.27 19.45 -8.13
N LEU A 773 31.68 18.42 -7.50
CA LEU A 773 31.86 18.12 -6.07
C LEU A 773 33.33 17.86 -5.72
N ASN A 774 34.08 17.19 -6.58
CA ASN A 774 35.51 16.93 -6.37
C ASN A 774 36.35 18.21 -6.47
N ILE A 775 36.01 19.13 -7.39
CA ILE A 775 36.66 20.46 -7.48
C ILE A 775 36.40 21.27 -6.19
N LEU A 776 35.17 21.24 -5.67
CA LEU A 776 34.81 21.88 -4.41
C LEU A 776 35.55 21.26 -3.21
N LYS A 777 35.72 19.92 -3.16
CA LYS A 777 36.52 19.23 -2.14
C LYS A 777 38.01 19.59 -2.19
N THR A 778 38.58 19.87 -3.36
CA THR A 778 39.96 20.38 -3.45
C THR A 778 40.08 21.81 -2.93
N SER A 779 39.09 22.68 -3.19
CA SER A 779 39.01 24.02 -2.60
C SER A 779 38.86 23.98 -1.07
N GLU A 780 37.97 23.12 -0.55
CA GLU A 780 37.79 22.91 0.90
C GLU A 780 39.10 22.49 1.59
N LYS A 781 39.92 21.64 0.93
CA LYS A 781 41.24 21.26 1.45
C LYS A 781 42.22 22.43 1.49
N GLN A 782 42.23 23.32 0.50
CA GLN A 782 43.08 24.51 0.51
C GLN A 782 42.66 25.48 1.63
N LEU A 783 41.36 25.77 1.76
CA LEU A 783 40.83 26.63 2.83
C LEU A 783 41.10 26.07 4.24
N LYS A 784 41.07 24.74 4.41
CA LYS A 784 41.49 24.10 5.68
C LYS A 784 43.00 24.24 5.95
N GLN A 785 43.85 24.24 4.93
CA GLN A 785 45.28 24.50 5.10
C GLN A 785 45.56 25.97 5.46
N GLU A 786 44.88 26.93 4.83
CA GLU A 786 44.94 28.35 5.22
C GLU A 786 44.44 28.58 6.64
N THR A 787 43.32 27.96 7.03
CA THR A 787 42.76 28.09 8.39
C THR A 787 43.73 27.57 9.45
N ASN A 788 44.40 26.44 9.20
CA ASN A 788 45.42 25.92 10.11
C ASN A 788 46.66 26.83 10.19
N HIS A 789 47.09 27.41 9.06
CA HIS A 789 48.22 28.35 9.04
C HIS A 789 47.93 29.61 9.87
N LEU A 790 46.70 30.16 9.77
CA LEU A 790 46.24 31.29 10.59
C LEU A 790 46.13 30.93 12.09
N LEU A 791 45.78 29.69 12.43
CA LEU A 791 45.76 29.20 13.82
C LEU A 791 47.16 29.12 14.44
N ASP A 792 48.17 28.70 13.68
CA ASP A 792 49.55 28.68 14.19
C ASP A 792 50.17 30.08 14.28
N ILE A 793 49.80 31.02 13.40
CA ILE A 793 50.12 32.46 13.55
C ILE A 793 49.46 33.04 14.81
N LYS A 794 48.19 32.68 15.09
CA LYS A 794 47.52 33.08 16.34
C LYS A 794 48.29 32.57 17.58
N ARG A 795 48.74 31.31 17.56
CA ARG A 795 49.53 30.71 18.64
C ARG A 795 50.89 31.39 18.86
N SER A 796 51.55 31.89 17.82
CA SER A 796 52.80 32.66 18.00
C SER A 796 52.54 34.00 18.66
N LEU A 797 51.48 34.71 18.27
CA LEU A 797 51.11 36.01 18.85
C LEU A 797 50.59 35.90 20.29
N GLU A 798 49.91 34.81 20.64
CA GLU A 798 49.51 34.53 22.03
C GLU A 798 50.71 34.25 22.94
N LYS A 799 51.85 33.82 22.37
CA LYS A 799 53.09 33.59 23.12
C LYS A 799 53.84 34.89 23.43
N GLU A 800 53.94 35.81 22.48
CA GLU A 800 54.57 37.13 22.71
C GLU A 800 53.84 37.96 23.77
N ARG A 801 52.52 37.80 23.91
CA ARG A 801 51.74 38.42 25.00
C ARG A 801 52.07 37.89 26.40
N GLN A 802 52.66 36.70 26.51
CA GLN A 802 52.88 36.05 27.81
C GLN A 802 54.19 36.51 28.47
N ASP A 803 55.20 36.89 27.67
CA ASP A 803 56.46 37.45 28.17
C ASP A 803 56.33 38.90 28.68
N THR A 804 55.30 39.64 28.25
CA THR A 804 55.07 41.03 28.70
C THR A 804 54.46 41.17 30.10
N ASP A 805 53.72 40.18 30.59
CA ASP A 805 53.08 40.24 31.93
C ASP A 805 54.05 39.96 33.08
N GLY A 806 55.18 39.28 32.81
CA GLY A 806 56.14 38.92 33.85
C GLY A 806 56.81 40.12 34.54
N GLN A 807 57.00 41.23 33.82
CA GLN A 807 57.79 42.37 34.28
C GLN A 807 57.08 43.30 35.30
N MET A 808 55.76 43.14 35.53
CA MET A 808 55.07 43.90 36.58
C MET A 808 55.05 43.21 37.95
N LYS A 809 55.36 41.91 38.03
CA LYS A 809 55.26 41.16 39.30
C LYS A 809 56.49 41.33 40.21
N GLU A 810 57.66 41.54 39.63
CA GLU A 810 58.95 41.63 40.35
C GLU A 810 59.12 42.92 41.18
N LEU A 811 58.21 43.91 41.02
CA LEU A 811 58.22 45.19 41.73
C LEU A 811 57.38 45.23 43.01
N GLN A 812 56.56 44.20 43.28
CA GLN A 812 55.65 44.18 44.42
C GLN A 812 56.26 43.50 45.66
N ASP A 813 57.08 42.46 45.46
CA ASP A 813 57.63 41.62 46.52
C ASP A 813 58.72 42.30 47.38
N GLN A 814 59.16 43.52 47.05
CA GLN A 814 60.18 44.26 47.81
C GLN A 814 59.64 45.06 49.00
N LEU A 815 58.31 45.15 49.19
CA LEU A 815 57.70 46.05 50.19
C LEU A 815 57.24 45.35 51.50
N GLU A 816 57.08 44.02 51.51
CA GLU A 816 56.45 43.31 52.65
C GLU A 816 57.42 42.91 53.78
N ALA A 817 58.70 43.30 53.70
CA ALA A 817 59.76 42.81 54.60
C ALA A 817 59.76 43.37 56.04
N GLU A 818 58.98 44.42 56.37
CA GLU A 818 59.25 45.28 57.54
C GLU A 818 58.21 45.28 58.69
N GLN A 819 57.18 44.42 58.70
CA GLN A 819 56.10 44.48 59.72
C GLN A 819 55.81 43.18 60.50
N TYR A 820 56.81 42.35 60.78
CA TYR A 820 56.57 41.03 61.41
C TYR A 820 56.23 41.06 62.92
N PHE A 821 56.66 42.08 63.68
CA PHE A 821 56.63 42.03 65.17
C PHE A 821 55.40 42.64 65.87
N SER A 822 54.38 43.15 65.16
CA SER A 822 53.10 43.58 65.77
C SER A 822 52.01 42.49 65.75
N THR A 823 52.27 41.37 65.09
CA THR A 823 51.23 40.57 64.42
C THR A 823 50.83 39.30 65.19
N LEU A 824 51.26 39.14 66.44
CA LEU A 824 50.80 38.03 67.31
C LEU A 824 49.57 38.41 68.14
N TYR A 825 49.62 39.51 68.91
CA TYR A 825 48.52 39.91 69.80
C TYR A 825 47.31 40.56 69.10
N LYS A 826 47.41 40.89 67.81
CA LYS A 826 46.26 41.33 67.00
C LYS A 826 45.51 40.17 66.34
N THR A 827 46.17 39.04 66.09
CA THR A 827 45.62 37.96 65.26
C THR A 827 44.42 37.29 65.92
N GLN A 828 44.48 37.00 67.22
CA GLN A 828 43.38 36.36 67.95
C GLN A 828 42.12 37.25 68.10
N VAL A 829 42.26 38.58 67.99
CA VAL A 829 41.13 39.53 67.94
C VAL A 829 40.62 39.72 66.50
N ARG A 830 41.52 39.54 65.53
CA ARG A 830 41.22 39.60 64.09
C ARG A 830 40.48 38.34 63.63
N GLU A 831 40.90 37.14 64.01
CA GLU A 831 40.26 35.86 63.66
C GLU A 831 38.77 35.85 64.05
N LEU A 832 38.45 36.20 65.30
CA LEU A 832 37.05 36.31 65.78
C LEU A 832 36.23 37.43 65.10
N LYS A 833 36.90 38.37 64.44
CA LYS A 833 36.27 39.47 63.70
C LYS A 833 36.13 39.14 62.22
N GLU A 834 37.09 38.46 61.63
CA GLU A 834 37.06 37.86 60.31
C GLU A 834 36.00 36.76 60.24
N GLU A 835 35.85 35.90 61.26
CA GLU A 835 34.76 34.91 61.31
C GLU A 835 33.37 35.59 61.35
N CYS A 836 33.27 36.77 61.97
CA CYS A 836 32.04 37.56 62.04
C CYS A 836 31.79 38.39 60.77
N GLU A 837 32.85 38.82 60.09
CA GLU A 837 32.80 39.53 58.81
C GLU A 837 32.57 38.57 57.63
N GLU A 838 33.11 37.35 57.68
CA GLU A 838 32.75 36.23 56.80
C GLU A 838 31.30 35.80 57.01
N LYS A 839 30.83 35.65 58.26
CA LYS A 839 29.40 35.36 58.50
C LYS A 839 28.48 36.48 58.01
N ASN A 840 28.86 37.75 58.13
CA ASN A 840 28.14 38.86 57.51
C ASN A 840 28.25 38.88 55.98
N LYS A 841 29.39 38.45 55.42
CA LYS A 841 29.59 38.33 53.97
C LYS A 841 28.73 37.20 53.42
N LEU A 842 28.81 35.99 53.98
CA LEU A 842 27.92 34.86 53.68
C LEU A 842 26.45 35.24 53.83
N TYR A 843 26.06 36.00 54.86
CA TYR A 843 24.68 36.48 54.98
C TYR A 843 24.28 37.43 53.86
N LYS A 844 25.19 38.31 53.40
CA LYS A 844 24.97 39.18 52.23
C LYS A 844 24.97 38.42 50.91
N ASP A 845 25.92 37.51 50.71
CA ASP A 845 26.06 36.70 49.50
C ASP A 845 24.83 35.78 49.36
N VAL A 846 24.37 35.16 50.46
CA VAL A 846 23.09 34.42 50.50
C VAL A 846 21.89 35.34 50.30
N GLN A 847 21.85 36.53 50.90
CA GLN A 847 20.75 37.48 50.68
C GLN A 847 20.72 38.00 49.23
N GLN A 848 21.88 38.16 48.60
CA GLN A 848 22.01 38.57 47.21
C GLN A 848 21.62 37.44 46.27
N SER A 849 22.09 36.20 46.47
CA SER A 849 21.62 35.05 45.68
C SER A 849 20.15 34.72 45.91
N LEU A 850 19.59 35.01 47.10
CA LEU A 850 18.15 34.89 47.35
C LEU A 850 17.37 36.01 46.61
N GLN A 851 17.95 37.20 46.47
CA GLN A 851 17.39 38.25 45.60
C GLN A 851 17.53 37.89 44.11
N GLU A 852 18.66 37.36 43.66
CA GLU A 852 18.87 36.89 42.28
C GLU A 852 17.89 35.75 41.95
N LEU A 853 17.69 34.77 42.85
CA LEU A 853 16.67 33.73 42.71
C LEU A 853 15.22 34.26 42.78
N GLN A 854 14.97 35.35 43.50
CA GLN A 854 13.68 36.04 43.52
C GLN A 854 13.43 36.75 42.17
N GLU A 855 14.43 37.43 41.63
CA GLU A 855 14.38 38.11 40.32
C GLU A 855 14.30 37.09 39.17
N GLU A 856 15.00 35.95 39.26
CA GLU A 856 14.83 34.81 38.35
C GLU A 856 13.43 34.20 38.46
N ARG A 857 12.91 33.98 39.67
CA ARG A 857 11.54 33.47 39.85
C ARG A 857 10.51 34.44 39.26
N ASP A 858 10.67 35.73 39.47
CA ASP A 858 9.70 36.73 39.00
C ASP A 858 9.85 36.98 37.48
N SER A 859 11.05 36.81 36.92
CA SER A 859 11.30 36.71 35.48
C SER A 859 10.67 35.46 34.86
N LEU A 860 10.81 34.30 35.51
CA LEU A 860 10.19 33.03 35.11
C LEU A 860 8.66 33.08 35.25
N ALA A 861 8.12 33.76 36.27
CA ALA A 861 6.70 34.00 36.42
C ALA A 861 6.16 34.91 35.32
N ALA A 862 6.87 35.98 34.97
CA ALA A 862 6.53 36.84 33.83
C ALA A 862 6.64 36.09 32.49
N GLN A 863 7.65 35.23 32.30
CA GLN A 863 7.72 34.34 31.14
C GLN A 863 6.56 33.34 31.12
N LEU A 864 6.18 32.77 32.26
CA LEU A 864 5.07 31.85 32.39
C LEU A 864 3.74 32.53 32.03
N GLU A 865 3.51 33.75 32.53
CA GLU A 865 2.34 34.59 32.21
C GLU A 865 2.31 34.99 30.72
N ILE A 866 3.46 35.29 30.12
CA ILE A 866 3.59 35.51 28.67
C ILE A 866 3.31 34.22 27.89
N THR A 867 3.72 33.04 28.36
CA THR A 867 3.38 31.76 27.70
C THR A 867 1.93 31.36 27.92
N LEU A 868 1.31 31.69 29.05
CA LEU A 868 -0.12 31.47 29.32
C LEU A 868 -0.98 32.35 28.43
N THR A 869 -0.76 33.67 28.44
CA THR A 869 -1.49 34.59 27.55
C THR A 869 -1.25 34.29 26.07
N LYS A 870 -0.06 33.79 25.69
CA LYS A 870 0.19 33.27 24.34
C LYS A 870 -0.59 31.98 24.07
N ALA A 871 -0.61 31.02 25.00
CA ALA A 871 -1.37 29.78 24.87
C ALA A 871 -2.88 30.04 24.79
N ASP A 872 -3.42 30.96 25.58
CA ASP A 872 -4.81 31.43 25.50
C ASP A 872 -5.11 32.06 24.13
N SER A 873 -4.20 32.89 23.62
CA SER A 873 -4.32 33.48 22.28
C SER A 873 -4.25 32.43 21.17
N GLU A 874 -3.45 31.37 21.35
CA GLU A 874 -3.34 30.26 20.40
C GLU A 874 -4.54 29.32 20.49
N GLN A 875 -5.09 29.10 21.68
CA GLN A 875 -6.34 28.35 21.89
C GLN A 875 -7.54 29.10 21.29
N LEU A 876 -7.60 30.43 21.42
CA LEU A 876 -8.60 31.25 20.74
C LEU A 876 -8.44 31.19 19.21
N ALA A 877 -7.20 31.28 18.71
CA ALA A 877 -6.92 31.15 17.27
C ALA A 877 -7.27 29.75 16.72
N ARG A 878 -7.00 28.68 17.48
CA ARG A 878 -7.41 27.31 17.16
C ARG A 878 -8.93 27.17 17.16
N SER A 879 -9.63 27.71 18.16
CA SER A 879 -11.10 27.69 18.21
C SER A 879 -11.73 28.38 17.00
N ILE A 880 -11.18 29.53 16.56
CA ILE A 880 -11.64 30.24 15.35
C ILE A 880 -11.34 29.42 14.09
N ALA A 881 -10.18 28.78 14.02
CA ALA A 881 -9.81 27.91 12.89
C ALA A 881 -10.66 26.63 12.84
N GLU A 882 -11.01 26.05 13.98
CA GLU A 882 -11.90 24.89 14.12
C GLU A 882 -13.34 25.23 13.74
N GLU A 883 -13.85 26.40 14.12
CA GLU A 883 -15.16 26.91 13.70
C GLU A 883 -15.22 27.11 12.18
N GLN A 884 -14.24 27.81 11.60
CA GLN A 884 -14.10 28.01 10.15
C GLN A 884 -13.91 26.69 9.40
N TYR A 885 -13.14 25.75 9.93
CA TYR A 885 -13.00 24.41 9.36
C TYR A 885 -14.32 23.65 9.39
N SER A 886 -15.11 23.76 10.47
CA SER A 886 -16.43 23.14 10.55
C SER A 886 -17.39 23.71 9.50
N ASP A 887 -17.32 25.00 9.20
CA ASP A 887 -18.16 25.63 8.16
C ASP A 887 -17.72 25.26 6.74
N LEU A 888 -16.41 25.17 6.49
CA LEU A 888 -15.88 24.64 5.22
C LEU A 888 -16.21 23.16 5.02
N GLU A 889 -16.20 22.35 6.09
CA GLU A 889 -16.60 20.94 6.03
C GLU A 889 -18.12 20.81 5.81
N LYS A 890 -18.96 21.70 6.38
CA LYS A 890 -20.40 21.82 6.05
C LYS A 890 -20.62 22.20 4.59
N GLU A 891 -19.89 23.19 4.05
CA GLU A 891 -19.98 23.59 2.64
C GLU A 891 -19.55 22.45 1.70
N LYS A 892 -18.45 21.77 2.02
CA LYS A 892 -17.97 20.57 1.32
C LYS A 892 -19.02 19.45 1.32
N ILE A 893 -19.62 19.13 2.47
CA ILE A 893 -20.70 18.13 2.56
C ILE A 893 -21.92 18.55 1.72
N MET A 894 -22.29 19.83 1.73
CA MET A 894 -23.38 20.36 0.91
C MET A 894 -23.08 20.24 -0.60
N LYS A 895 -21.85 20.60 -1.02
CA LYS A 895 -21.39 20.47 -2.41
C LYS A 895 -21.26 19.01 -2.84
N GLU A 896 -20.80 18.11 -1.96
CA GLU A 896 -20.83 16.67 -2.22
C GLU A 896 -22.25 16.14 -2.40
N LEU A 897 -23.24 16.64 -1.64
CA LEU A 897 -24.64 16.26 -1.79
C LEU A 897 -25.23 16.76 -3.11
N GLU A 898 -25.02 18.03 -3.46
CA GLU A 898 -25.39 18.59 -4.78
C GLU A 898 -24.80 17.76 -5.93
N LEU A 899 -23.52 17.40 -5.82
CA LEU A 899 -22.81 16.64 -6.87
C LEU A 899 -23.27 15.17 -6.92
N LYS A 900 -23.56 14.55 -5.77
CA LYS A 900 -24.21 13.22 -5.69
C LYS A 900 -25.62 13.24 -6.31
N GLU A 901 -26.39 14.30 -6.09
CA GLU A 901 -27.73 14.44 -6.67
C GLU A 901 -27.68 14.68 -8.19
N MET A 902 -26.77 15.55 -8.67
CA MET A 902 -26.47 15.72 -10.10
C MET A 902 -26.06 14.40 -10.75
N MET A 903 -25.18 13.61 -10.12
CA MET A 903 -24.78 12.28 -10.60
C MET A 903 -25.91 11.25 -10.51
N ALA A 904 -26.92 11.44 -9.67
CA ALA A 904 -28.12 10.59 -9.62
C ALA A 904 -29.06 10.92 -10.79
N ARG A 905 -29.37 12.21 -10.99
CA ARG A 905 -30.17 12.71 -12.13
C ARG A 905 -29.54 12.30 -13.46
N HIS A 906 -28.24 12.49 -13.65
CA HIS A 906 -27.56 12.12 -14.90
C HIS A 906 -27.52 10.60 -15.13
N ARG A 907 -27.45 9.76 -14.07
CA ARG A 907 -27.60 8.31 -14.21
C ARG A 907 -29.02 7.89 -14.56
N GLN A 908 -30.04 8.58 -14.06
CA GLN A 908 -31.42 8.37 -14.48
C GLN A 908 -31.59 8.74 -15.97
N GLU A 909 -31.14 9.93 -16.38
CA GLU A 909 -31.17 10.34 -17.79
C GLU A 909 -30.46 9.35 -18.73
N LEU A 910 -29.33 8.77 -18.31
CA LEU A 910 -28.63 7.74 -19.07
C LEU A 910 -29.45 6.45 -19.14
N SER A 911 -30.04 6.00 -18.03
CA SER A 911 -30.95 4.85 -18.02
C SER A 911 -32.16 5.06 -18.93
N ASP A 912 -32.76 6.25 -18.93
CA ASP A 912 -33.91 6.59 -19.77
C ASP A 912 -33.52 6.67 -21.26
N LYS A 913 -32.31 7.15 -21.56
CA LYS A 913 -31.72 7.11 -22.91
C LYS A 913 -31.42 5.68 -23.35
N ASP A 914 -30.88 4.81 -22.50
CA ASP A 914 -30.59 3.41 -22.81
C ASP A 914 -31.88 2.59 -23.04
N ILE A 915 -32.95 2.86 -22.29
CA ILE A 915 -34.29 2.31 -22.54
C ILE A 915 -34.82 2.80 -23.90
N THR A 916 -34.64 4.08 -24.22
CA THR A 916 -35.06 4.67 -25.50
C THR A 916 -34.27 4.08 -26.68
N ILE A 917 -32.95 3.89 -26.53
CA ILE A 917 -32.08 3.24 -27.52
C ILE A 917 -32.49 1.77 -27.71
N SER A 918 -32.78 1.05 -26.62
CA SER A 918 -33.24 -0.34 -26.69
C SER A 918 -34.56 -0.48 -27.46
N SER A 919 -35.52 0.42 -27.21
CA SER A 919 -36.79 0.50 -27.94
C SER A 919 -36.58 0.82 -29.42
N LEU A 920 -35.71 1.79 -29.75
CA LEU A 920 -35.37 2.13 -31.12
C LEU A 920 -34.61 1.01 -31.85
N GLU A 921 -33.74 0.26 -31.16
CA GLU A 921 -33.10 -0.93 -31.71
C GLU A 921 -34.12 -2.04 -32.00
N GLU A 922 -35.07 -2.30 -31.11
CA GLU A 922 -36.12 -3.29 -31.32
C GLU A 922 -37.01 -2.91 -32.52
N ALA A 923 -37.45 -1.65 -32.60
CA ALA A 923 -38.18 -1.11 -33.75
C ALA A 923 -37.38 -1.15 -35.06
N ASN A 924 -36.05 -0.95 -35.01
CA ASN A 924 -35.20 -1.04 -36.20
C ASN A 924 -34.98 -2.51 -36.64
N ARG A 925 -34.97 -3.46 -35.68
CA ARG A 925 -34.94 -4.91 -35.98
C ARG A 925 -36.24 -5.39 -36.60
N THR A 926 -37.40 -4.95 -36.11
CA THR A 926 -38.71 -5.28 -36.74
C THR A 926 -38.80 -4.67 -38.14
N LEU A 927 -38.51 -3.38 -38.31
CA LEU A 927 -38.48 -2.74 -39.63
C LEU A 927 -37.50 -3.41 -40.60
N THR A 928 -36.34 -3.88 -40.13
CA THR A 928 -35.41 -4.67 -40.95
C THR A 928 -36.00 -6.01 -41.37
N SER A 929 -36.73 -6.69 -40.47
CA SER A 929 -37.46 -7.92 -40.80
C SER A 929 -38.60 -7.67 -41.80
N ASP A 930 -39.34 -6.57 -41.65
CA ASP A 930 -40.44 -6.22 -42.54
C ASP A 930 -39.94 -5.84 -43.93
N VAL A 931 -38.82 -5.12 -44.03
CA VAL A 931 -38.13 -4.85 -45.30
C VAL A 931 -37.64 -6.14 -45.96
N ALA A 932 -37.14 -7.12 -45.19
CA ALA A 932 -36.76 -8.43 -45.72
C ALA A 932 -37.98 -9.24 -46.19
N ASN A 933 -39.09 -9.23 -45.44
CA ASN A 933 -40.34 -9.87 -45.83
C ASN A 933 -40.90 -9.25 -47.12
N LEU A 934 -40.99 -7.93 -47.21
CA LEU A 934 -41.43 -7.20 -48.42
C LEU A 934 -40.49 -7.42 -49.61
N ALA A 935 -39.19 -7.63 -49.39
CA ALA A 935 -38.25 -8.00 -50.45
C ALA A 935 -38.55 -9.41 -50.99
N ASN A 936 -38.82 -10.38 -50.10
CA ASN A 936 -39.20 -11.75 -50.47
C ASN A 936 -40.55 -11.77 -51.20
N GLU A 937 -41.56 -11.06 -50.70
CA GLU A 937 -42.87 -10.93 -51.38
C GLU A 937 -42.74 -10.29 -52.76
N LYS A 938 -41.90 -9.26 -52.90
CA LYS A 938 -41.60 -8.63 -54.19
C LYS A 938 -40.88 -9.59 -55.14
N GLU A 939 -39.99 -10.46 -54.66
CA GLU A 939 -39.36 -11.49 -55.48
C GLU A 939 -40.35 -12.58 -55.90
N GLU A 940 -41.21 -13.06 -54.99
CA GLU A 940 -42.31 -13.95 -55.33
C GLU A 940 -43.27 -13.35 -56.37
N LEU A 941 -43.66 -12.09 -56.22
CA LEU A 941 -44.54 -11.39 -57.15
C LEU A 941 -43.87 -11.17 -58.52
N ASN A 942 -42.57 -10.88 -58.56
CA ASN A 942 -41.80 -10.82 -59.81
C ASN A 942 -41.74 -12.19 -60.50
N ASN A 943 -41.53 -13.27 -59.74
CA ASN A 943 -41.50 -14.63 -60.28
C ASN A 943 -42.88 -15.04 -60.82
N LYS A 944 -43.96 -14.81 -60.07
CA LYS A 944 -45.35 -15.04 -60.51
C LYS A 944 -45.71 -14.20 -61.74
N LEU A 945 -45.27 -12.94 -61.81
CA LEU A 945 -45.46 -12.08 -62.98
C LEU A 945 -44.70 -12.62 -64.21
N LYS A 946 -43.47 -13.12 -64.02
CA LYS A 946 -42.68 -13.73 -65.09
C LYS A 946 -43.34 -15.02 -65.59
N GLU A 947 -43.80 -15.89 -64.70
CA GLU A 947 -44.54 -17.12 -65.05
C GLU A 947 -45.81 -16.79 -65.85
N ALA A 948 -46.59 -15.80 -65.40
CA ALA A 948 -47.80 -15.34 -66.10
C ALA A 948 -47.49 -14.72 -67.49
N LEU A 949 -46.36 -14.03 -67.66
CA LEU A 949 -45.90 -13.53 -68.96
C LEU A 949 -45.49 -14.68 -69.89
N GLU A 950 -44.72 -15.66 -69.38
CA GLU A 950 -44.36 -16.85 -70.16
C GLU A 950 -45.60 -17.70 -70.54
N GLU A 951 -46.61 -17.79 -69.68
CA GLU A 951 -47.87 -18.47 -70.00
C GLU A 951 -48.74 -17.67 -70.98
N SER A 952 -48.74 -16.34 -70.90
CA SER A 952 -49.39 -15.45 -71.88
C SER A 952 -48.79 -15.62 -73.28
N ASP A 953 -47.46 -15.69 -73.41
CA ASP A 953 -46.81 -15.90 -74.71
C ASP A 953 -47.02 -17.32 -75.25
N LYS A 954 -46.97 -18.36 -74.39
CA LYS A 954 -47.39 -19.73 -74.76
C LYS A 954 -48.83 -19.76 -75.27
N SER A 955 -49.74 -19.00 -74.66
CA SER A 955 -51.14 -18.90 -75.09
C SER A 955 -51.29 -18.22 -76.47
N LYS A 956 -50.51 -17.18 -76.77
CA LYS A 956 -50.48 -16.52 -78.09
C LYS A 956 -49.98 -17.47 -79.19
N ASP A 957 -48.94 -18.27 -78.89
CA ASP A 957 -48.46 -19.29 -79.83
C ASP A 957 -49.52 -20.38 -80.08
N TRP A 958 -50.21 -20.85 -79.04
CA TRP A 958 -51.33 -21.77 -79.21
C TRP A 958 -52.49 -21.15 -80.01
N GLU A 959 -52.81 -19.88 -79.79
CA GLU A 959 -53.86 -19.17 -80.55
C GLU A 959 -53.46 -18.98 -82.03
N GLN A 960 -52.18 -18.73 -82.33
CA GLN A 960 -51.69 -18.75 -83.72
C GLN A 960 -51.78 -20.15 -84.34
N GLN A 961 -51.35 -21.20 -83.63
CA GLN A 961 -51.43 -22.58 -84.13
C GLN A 961 -52.89 -23.01 -84.37
N ILE A 962 -53.80 -22.67 -83.45
CA ILE A 962 -55.25 -22.93 -83.61
C ILE A 962 -55.81 -22.17 -84.79
N ASN A 963 -55.42 -20.91 -85.02
CA ASN A 963 -55.87 -20.15 -86.20
C ASN A 963 -55.32 -20.71 -87.52
N GLN A 964 -54.05 -21.13 -87.57
CA GLN A 964 -53.48 -21.82 -88.74
C GLN A 964 -54.19 -23.16 -89.00
N MET A 965 -54.44 -23.95 -87.95
CA MET A 965 -55.15 -25.22 -88.03
C MET A 965 -56.60 -25.03 -88.46
N LYS A 966 -57.28 -23.98 -87.97
CA LYS A 966 -58.62 -23.58 -88.41
C LYS A 966 -58.65 -23.21 -89.89
N GLN A 967 -57.70 -22.40 -90.38
CA GLN A 967 -57.60 -22.10 -91.81
C GLN A 967 -57.33 -23.35 -92.67
N SER A 968 -56.56 -24.31 -92.15
CA SER A 968 -56.36 -25.61 -92.79
C SER A 968 -57.65 -26.43 -92.84
N PHE A 969 -58.39 -26.51 -91.73
CA PHE A 969 -59.67 -27.21 -91.67
C PHE A 969 -60.78 -26.51 -92.46
N GLU A 970 -60.77 -25.18 -92.58
CA GLU A 970 -61.69 -24.45 -93.47
C GLU A 970 -61.39 -24.76 -94.95
N LYS A 971 -60.11 -24.85 -95.35
CA LYS A 971 -59.71 -25.35 -96.68
C LYS A 971 -60.13 -26.80 -96.90
N GLN A 972 -59.88 -27.70 -95.93
CA GLN A 972 -60.31 -29.10 -96.01
C GLN A 972 -61.84 -29.24 -96.07
N LEU A 973 -62.58 -28.47 -95.27
CA LEU A 973 -64.05 -28.43 -95.29
C LEU A 973 -64.58 -27.90 -96.63
N GLN A 974 -63.88 -26.97 -97.27
CA GLN A 974 -64.24 -26.49 -98.60
C GLN A 974 -64.00 -27.56 -99.68
N SER A 975 -62.90 -28.35 -99.58
CA SER A 975 -62.70 -29.52 -100.45
C SER A 975 -63.67 -30.67 -100.15
N GLU A 976 -64.02 -30.93 -98.89
CA GLU A 976 -65.03 -31.92 -98.51
C GLU A 976 -66.43 -31.49 -98.95
N ARG A 977 -66.72 -30.18 -98.99
CA ARG A 977 -67.97 -29.66 -99.56
C ARG A 977 -68.02 -29.86 -101.08
N THR A 978 -66.95 -29.60 -101.82
CA THR A 978 -66.95 -29.87 -103.27
C THR A 978 -66.97 -31.37 -103.58
N LEU A 979 -66.23 -32.19 -102.83
CA LEU A 979 -66.30 -33.65 -102.91
C LEU A 979 -67.68 -34.20 -102.54
N LYS A 980 -68.35 -33.67 -101.50
CA LYS A 980 -69.73 -34.05 -101.18
C LYS A 980 -70.74 -33.59 -102.22
N THR A 981 -70.58 -32.42 -102.84
CA THR A 981 -71.44 -32.01 -103.97
C THR A 981 -71.25 -32.93 -105.17
N GLN A 982 -70.01 -33.34 -105.47
CA GLN A 982 -69.73 -34.34 -106.50
C GLN A 982 -70.28 -35.73 -106.12
N ALA A 983 -70.21 -36.13 -104.85
CA ALA A 983 -70.77 -37.38 -104.35
C ALA A 983 -72.31 -37.39 -104.33
N VAL A 984 -72.97 -36.26 -104.03
CA VAL A 984 -74.43 -36.09 -104.12
C VAL A 984 -74.87 -36.20 -105.59
N ASN A 985 -74.14 -35.59 -106.52
CA ASN A 985 -74.43 -35.72 -107.95
C ASN A 985 -74.24 -37.17 -108.46
N LYS A 986 -73.23 -37.91 -107.96
CA LYS A 986 -73.08 -39.36 -108.24
C LYS A 986 -74.08 -40.25 -107.49
N LEU A 987 -74.58 -39.85 -106.33
CA LEU A 987 -75.66 -40.53 -105.63
C LEU A 987 -77.01 -40.34 -106.34
N ALA A 988 -77.25 -39.19 -106.98
CA ALA A 988 -78.41 -39.00 -107.84
C ALA A 988 -78.40 -39.95 -109.07
N GLU A 989 -77.22 -40.31 -109.57
CA GLU A 989 -77.04 -41.29 -110.64
C GLU A 989 -77.21 -42.74 -110.15
N ILE A 990 -76.72 -43.07 -108.95
CA ILE A 990 -76.72 -44.43 -108.39
C ILE A 990 -78.01 -44.81 -107.63
N MET A 991 -78.76 -43.84 -107.10
CA MET A 991 -80.07 -44.09 -106.46
C MET A 991 -81.22 -44.36 -107.45
N ASN A 992 -80.93 -44.47 -108.75
CA ASN A 992 -81.93 -44.69 -109.80
C ASN A 992 -82.45 -46.15 -109.89
N ARG A 993 -82.65 -46.79 -108.72
CA ARG A 993 -83.38 -48.06 -108.52
C ARG A 993 -84.35 -47.94 -107.32
N LYS A 994 -85.50 -47.35 -107.64
CA LYS A 994 -86.83 -47.39 -106.98
C LYS A 994 -87.18 -48.75 -106.33
N GLU A 995 -88.07 -48.92 -105.33
CA GLU A 995 -88.94 -48.03 -104.51
C GLU A 995 -89.41 -48.83 -103.23
N VAL A 996 -90.35 -48.47 -102.33
CA VAL A 996 -91.52 -47.58 -102.38
C VAL A 996 -91.78 -46.77 -101.08
N ARG A 997 -92.79 -47.09 -100.25
CA ARG A 997 -93.29 -46.36 -99.06
C ARG A 997 -94.08 -47.29 -98.13
N GLY A 998 -94.31 -46.88 -96.88
CA GLY A 998 -95.45 -47.35 -96.06
C GLY A 998 -95.20 -47.33 -94.54
N GLY A 999 -96.19 -46.92 -93.73
CA GLY A 999 -96.06 -46.89 -92.26
C GLY A 999 -97.37 -47.24 -91.53
N GLY A 1000 -97.30 -47.59 -90.24
CA GLY A 1000 -98.48 -48.00 -89.47
C GLY A 1000 -98.31 -48.22 -87.95
N SER A 1001 -98.79 -47.24 -87.16
CA SER A 1001 -99.59 -47.37 -85.92
C SER A 1001 -99.21 -48.31 -84.73
N ARG A 1002 -99.15 -47.68 -83.54
CA ARG A 1002 -99.64 -48.10 -82.18
C ARG A 1002 -98.84 -49.02 -81.21
N ARG A 1003 -98.84 -48.54 -79.95
CA ARG A 1003 -98.89 -49.25 -78.63
C ARG A 1003 -97.66 -50.02 -78.09
N GLY A 1004 -96.78 -49.28 -77.40
CA GLY A 1004 -96.35 -49.39 -75.98
C GLY A 1004 -96.06 -50.73 -75.27
N ASN A 1005 -95.06 -50.73 -74.37
CA ASN A 1005 -94.97 -51.61 -73.19
C ASN A 1005 -93.94 -51.15 -72.12
N ASP A 1006 -94.45 -50.68 -70.96
CA ASP A 1006 -93.96 -50.67 -69.55
C ASP A 1006 -92.47 -50.51 -69.14
N THR A 1007 -91.47 -50.94 -69.91
CA THR A 1007 -90.06 -50.99 -69.42
C THR A 1007 -89.36 -49.63 -69.32
N ASP A 1008 -89.83 -48.64 -70.09
CA ASP A 1008 -89.22 -47.31 -70.20
C ASP A 1008 -89.51 -46.41 -68.98
N MET A 1009 -90.64 -46.64 -68.30
CA MET A 1009 -91.05 -45.86 -67.11
C MET A 1009 -90.08 -46.05 -65.94
N ARG A 1010 -89.69 -47.29 -65.63
CA ARG A 1010 -88.74 -47.61 -64.55
C ARG A 1010 -87.32 -47.08 -64.81
N ARG A 1011 -86.93 -46.87 -66.08
CA ARG A 1011 -85.66 -46.21 -66.42
C ARG A 1011 -85.74 -44.71 -66.11
N LYS A 1012 -86.80 -44.07 -66.57
CA LYS A 1012 -87.07 -42.63 -66.36
C LYS A 1012 -87.26 -42.28 -64.88
N GLU A 1013 -87.88 -43.13 -64.07
CA GLU A 1013 -87.94 -42.93 -62.60
C GLU A 1013 -86.56 -42.97 -61.93
N LYS A 1014 -85.68 -43.89 -62.36
CA LYS A 1014 -84.34 -44.04 -61.78
C LYS A 1014 -83.41 -42.88 -62.18
N GLU A 1015 -83.55 -42.40 -63.41
CA GLU A 1015 -82.85 -41.23 -63.94
C GLU A 1015 -83.39 -39.93 -63.31
N ASN A 1016 -84.71 -39.79 -63.13
CA ASN A 1016 -85.31 -38.67 -62.43
C ASN A 1016 -84.88 -38.61 -60.95
N ARG A 1017 -84.80 -39.75 -60.24
CA ARG A 1017 -84.22 -39.80 -58.89
C ARG A 1017 -82.74 -39.39 -58.85
N LYS A 1018 -81.93 -39.76 -59.85
CA LYS A 1018 -80.53 -39.31 -59.96
C LYS A 1018 -80.45 -37.79 -60.17
N LEU A 1019 -81.23 -37.26 -61.10
CA LEU A 1019 -81.31 -35.81 -61.36
C LEU A 1019 -81.87 -35.02 -60.17
N GLN A 1020 -82.80 -35.58 -59.38
CA GLN A 1020 -83.27 -34.95 -58.14
C GLN A 1020 -82.20 -34.93 -57.04
N LEU A 1021 -81.34 -35.96 -56.95
CA LEU A 1021 -80.21 -35.98 -56.02
C LEU A 1021 -79.12 -35.00 -56.45
N GLU A 1022 -78.80 -34.95 -57.74
CA GLU A 1022 -77.84 -33.99 -58.31
C GLU A 1022 -78.34 -32.54 -58.16
N LEU A 1023 -79.63 -32.29 -58.40
CA LEU A 1023 -80.26 -30.99 -58.17
C LEU A 1023 -80.32 -30.60 -56.67
N ARG A 1024 -80.42 -31.57 -55.74
CA ARG A 1024 -80.27 -31.30 -54.30
C ARG A 1024 -78.82 -30.96 -53.94
N SER A 1025 -77.85 -31.76 -54.39
CA SER A 1025 -76.41 -31.47 -54.26
C SER A 1025 -76.09 -30.04 -54.71
N GLU A 1026 -76.53 -29.66 -55.91
CA GLU A 1026 -76.20 -28.34 -56.45
C GLU A 1026 -76.97 -27.22 -55.78
N LYS A 1027 -78.21 -27.45 -55.29
CA LYS A 1027 -78.88 -26.49 -54.40
C LYS A 1027 -78.19 -26.35 -53.05
N GLU A 1028 -77.65 -27.42 -52.47
CA GLU A 1028 -76.95 -27.38 -51.19
C GLU A 1028 -75.59 -26.68 -51.32
N LYS A 1029 -74.84 -26.93 -52.40
CA LYS A 1029 -73.64 -26.17 -52.75
C LYS A 1029 -73.95 -24.69 -53.02
N LEU A 1030 -74.96 -24.39 -53.85
CA LEU A 1030 -75.32 -23.00 -54.16
C LEU A 1030 -75.85 -22.26 -52.93
N ASN A 1031 -76.60 -22.92 -52.04
CA ASN A 1031 -76.95 -22.36 -50.73
C ASN A 1031 -75.71 -22.15 -49.87
N SER A 1032 -74.74 -23.07 -49.83
CA SER A 1032 -73.51 -22.91 -49.06
C SER A 1032 -72.64 -21.75 -49.58
N ILE A 1033 -72.54 -21.59 -50.90
CA ILE A 1033 -71.85 -20.47 -51.56
C ILE A 1033 -72.60 -19.15 -51.33
N MET A 1034 -73.93 -19.15 -51.42
CA MET A 1034 -74.77 -17.98 -51.13
C MET A 1034 -74.70 -17.57 -49.65
N ILE A 1035 -74.67 -18.53 -48.72
CA ILE A 1035 -74.46 -18.28 -47.29
C ILE A 1035 -73.04 -17.75 -47.03
N LYS A 1036 -72.03 -18.27 -47.75
CA LYS A 1036 -70.66 -17.74 -47.68
C LYS A 1036 -70.61 -16.29 -48.16
N TYR A 1037 -71.09 -15.99 -49.37
CA TYR A 1037 -71.11 -14.62 -49.89
C TYR A 1037 -72.00 -13.68 -49.08
N GLN A 1038 -73.12 -14.15 -48.51
CA GLN A 1038 -73.92 -13.34 -47.59
C GLN A 1038 -73.14 -13.03 -46.29
N ARG A 1039 -72.31 -13.96 -45.80
CA ARG A 1039 -71.44 -13.68 -44.65
C ARG A 1039 -70.33 -12.71 -45.00
N GLU A 1040 -69.64 -12.90 -46.13
CA GLU A 1040 -68.60 -11.97 -46.61
C GLU A 1040 -69.17 -10.57 -46.90
N ILE A 1041 -70.41 -10.46 -47.42
CA ILE A 1041 -71.12 -9.18 -47.58
C ILE A 1041 -71.45 -8.57 -46.21
N ASN A 1042 -71.91 -9.34 -45.23
CA ASN A 1042 -72.18 -8.85 -43.88
C ASN A 1042 -70.90 -8.42 -43.14
N GLU A 1043 -69.79 -9.14 -43.32
CA GLU A 1043 -68.47 -8.81 -42.77
C GLU A 1043 -67.90 -7.55 -43.43
N MET A 1044 -68.00 -7.41 -44.76
CA MET A 1044 -67.66 -6.15 -45.45
C MET A 1044 -68.57 -4.99 -45.01
N GLN A 1045 -69.88 -5.21 -44.79
CA GLN A 1045 -70.79 -4.17 -44.28
C GLN A 1045 -70.45 -3.76 -42.84
N ALA A 1046 -69.99 -4.69 -41.99
CA ALA A 1046 -69.48 -4.38 -40.67
C ALA A 1046 -68.17 -3.58 -40.75
N GLN A 1047 -67.21 -3.99 -41.59
CA GLN A 1047 -65.97 -3.24 -41.81
C GLN A 1047 -66.22 -1.83 -42.37
N LEU A 1048 -67.17 -1.66 -43.29
CA LEU A 1048 -67.54 -0.34 -43.83
C LEU A 1048 -68.27 0.53 -42.79
N ALA A 1049 -68.99 -0.08 -41.84
CA ALA A 1049 -69.55 0.62 -40.69
C ALA A 1049 -68.46 1.06 -39.69
N ASP A 1050 -67.52 0.17 -39.35
CA ASP A 1050 -66.40 0.47 -38.45
C ASP A 1050 -65.43 1.49 -39.08
N GLU A 1051 -65.15 1.41 -40.38
CA GLU A 1051 -64.33 2.40 -41.11
C GLU A 1051 -65.07 3.76 -41.21
N SER A 1052 -66.39 3.74 -41.43
CA SER A 1052 -67.21 4.96 -41.39
C SER A 1052 -67.23 5.59 -39.99
N GLN A 1053 -67.33 4.78 -38.93
CA GLN A 1053 -67.27 5.23 -37.54
C GLN A 1053 -65.88 5.79 -37.21
N THR A 1054 -64.81 5.08 -37.58
CA THR A 1054 -63.42 5.54 -37.43
C THR A 1054 -63.17 6.83 -38.20
N ARG A 1055 -63.75 7.00 -39.39
CA ARG A 1055 -63.68 8.25 -40.17
C ARG A 1055 -64.46 9.38 -39.50
N ILE A 1056 -65.61 9.12 -38.86
CA ILE A 1056 -66.33 10.11 -38.07
C ILE A 1056 -65.52 10.50 -36.83
N GLU A 1057 -64.89 9.55 -36.15
CA GLU A 1057 -64.04 9.81 -34.99
C GLU A 1057 -62.75 10.57 -35.36
N MET A 1058 -62.13 10.25 -36.50
CA MET A 1058 -61.02 11.03 -37.04
C MET A 1058 -61.47 12.42 -37.50
N GLN A 1059 -62.67 12.59 -38.04
CA GLN A 1059 -63.21 13.91 -38.37
C GLN A 1059 -63.49 14.71 -37.09
N MET A 1060 -64.08 14.11 -36.06
CA MET A 1060 -64.27 14.77 -34.76
C MET A 1060 -62.95 15.10 -34.07
N ALA A 1061 -61.92 14.27 -34.24
CA ALA A 1061 -60.57 14.56 -33.77
C ALA A 1061 -59.90 15.68 -34.57
N LEU A 1062 -60.12 15.76 -35.89
CA LEU A 1062 -59.68 16.87 -36.74
C LEU A 1062 -60.44 18.16 -36.39
N ASP A 1063 -61.76 18.14 -36.29
CA ASP A 1063 -62.60 19.28 -35.88
C ASP A 1063 -62.22 19.76 -34.46
N SER A 1064 -61.89 18.83 -33.55
CA SER A 1064 -61.35 19.17 -32.23
C SER A 1064 -59.93 19.73 -32.30
N LYS A 1065 -59.10 19.32 -33.25
CA LYS A 1065 -57.73 19.85 -33.42
C LYS A 1065 -57.71 21.16 -34.20
N ASP A 1066 -58.63 21.39 -35.12
CA ASP A 1066 -58.88 22.68 -35.72
C ASP A 1066 -59.54 23.62 -34.71
N SER A 1067 -60.37 23.13 -33.78
CA SER A 1067 -60.83 23.92 -32.63
C SER A 1067 -59.72 24.21 -31.62
N ASP A 1068 -58.79 23.28 -31.37
CA ASP A 1068 -57.57 23.55 -30.58
C ASP A 1068 -56.66 24.54 -31.30
N ILE A 1069 -56.51 24.44 -32.63
CA ILE A 1069 -55.73 25.38 -33.46
C ILE A 1069 -56.42 26.73 -33.58
N GLU A 1070 -57.75 26.79 -33.58
CA GLU A 1070 -58.51 28.03 -33.56
C GLU A 1070 -58.54 28.64 -32.16
N GLN A 1071 -58.53 27.85 -31.08
CA GLN A 1071 -58.24 28.34 -29.73
C GLN A 1071 -56.80 28.81 -29.61
N LEU A 1072 -55.82 28.12 -30.18
CA LEU A 1072 -54.41 28.54 -30.19
C LEU A 1072 -54.19 29.76 -31.11
N ARG A 1073 -54.95 29.92 -32.20
CA ARG A 1073 -54.96 31.14 -33.02
C ARG A 1073 -55.65 32.28 -32.29
N ASN A 1074 -56.77 32.05 -31.63
CA ASN A 1074 -57.42 33.05 -30.77
C ASN A 1074 -56.58 33.37 -29.53
N LEU A 1075 -55.75 32.46 -29.02
CA LEU A 1075 -54.84 32.67 -27.89
C LEU A 1075 -53.53 33.33 -28.34
N VAL A 1076 -53.02 33.01 -29.52
CA VAL A 1076 -51.96 33.78 -30.18
C VAL A 1076 -52.48 35.17 -30.48
N GLN A 1077 -53.72 35.33 -30.97
CA GLN A 1077 -54.35 36.63 -31.22
C GLN A 1077 -54.76 37.34 -29.92
N SER A 1078 -55.05 36.64 -28.82
CA SER A 1078 -55.24 37.22 -27.47
C SER A 1078 -53.96 37.29 -26.62
N LEU A 1079 -52.83 36.91 -27.20
CA LEU A 1079 -51.50 37.40 -26.83
C LEU A 1079 -51.05 38.48 -27.81
N SER A 1080 -51.71 38.55 -28.98
CA SER A 1080 -51.42 39.52 -30.00
C SER A 1080 -52.04 40.86 -29.67
N VAL A 1081 -53.35 41.06 -29.33
CA VAL A 1081 -54.28 42.27 -29.45
C VAL A 1081 -54.63 43.13 -28.18
N GLN A 1082 -54.00 44.30 -27.93
CA GLN A 1082 -54.42 45.39 -26.99
C GLN A 1082 -53.41 46.57 -26.71
N SER A 1083 -52.08 46.41 -26.85
CA SER A 1083 -51.08 47.21 -26.12
C SER A 1083 -49.87 47.82 -26.88
N MET A 1084 -49.65 47.57 -28.18
CA MET A 1084 -48.81 48.43 -29.06
C MET A 1084 -49.63 49.53 -29.75
N ASP A 1085 -50.88 49.69 -29.33
CA ASP A 1085 -51.64 50.90 -29.60
C ASP A 1085 -51.14 52.05 -28.70
N SER A 1086 -51.12 53.28 -29.23
CA SER A 1086 -50.66 54.52 -28.54
C SER A 1086 -49.16 54.67 -28.17
N ALA A 1087 -48.27 54.34 -29.09
CA ALA A 1087 -47.47 55.44 -29.63
C ALA A 1087 -48.11 55.76 -30.98
N SER A 1088 -48.57 57.00 -31.26
CA SER A 1088 -49.70 57.27 -32.20
C SER A 1088 -50.27 58.70 -32.07
N VAL A 1089 -50.50 59.36 -33.22
CA VAL A 1089 -50.06 60.75 -33.48
C VAL A 1089 -48.83 61.12 -32.62
N SER A 1090 -47.89 60.18 -32.66
CA SER A 1090 -46.62 60.01 -31.92
C SER A 1090 -46.00 58.61 -32.21
N SER A 1091 -46.20 58.11 -33.46
CA SER A 1091 -45.73 56.87 -34.18
C SER A 1091 -45.88 55.48 -33.51
N GLY A 1092 -46.64 54.50 -34.02
CA GLY A 1092 -47.49 54.42 -35.25
C GLY A 1092 -48.29 53.09 -35.44
N PRO A 1093 -49.57 52.95 -35.00
CA PRO A 1093 -50.34 51.70 -35.06
C PRO A 1093 -51.67 51.83 -35.84
N GLU A 1094 -51.84 50.97 -36.83
CA GLU A 1094 -53.08 50.38 -37.36
C GLU A 1094 -52.61 49.38 -38.43
N PHE A 1095 -53.19 48.20 -38.51
CA PHE A 1095 -52.53 47.02 -39.11
C PHE A 1095 -51.20 46.65 -38.42
N ASP A 1096 -51.16 46.35 -37.12
CA ASP A 1096 -52.21 46.28 -36.09
C ASP A 1096 -53.66 45.91 -36.55
N THR A 1097 -54.01 44.75 -37.13
CA THR A 1097 -53.35 43.44 -37.42
C THR A 1097 -52.01 43.56 -38.16
N ASP A 1098 -50.86 43.19 -37.57
CA ASP A 1098 -50.58 42.08 -36.62
C ASP A 1098 -50.88 42.29 -35.09
N ASP A 1099 -51.63 43.34 -34.77
CA ASP A 1099 -52.44 43.72 -33.59
C ASP A 1099 -52.01 43.20 -32.19
N ALA A 1100 -51.14 43.97 -31.44
CA ALA A 1100 -51.13 44.61 -30.04
C ALA A 1100 -50.78 44.15 -28.51
N TYR A 1101 -51.45 43.24 -27.74
CA TYR A 1101 -51.63 42.91 -26.26
C TYR A 1101 -50.49 42.92 -25.20
N ALA A 1102 -50.93 43.02 -23.92
CA ALA A 1102 -50.52 42.14 -22.78
C ALA A 1102 -51.52 42.19 -21.57
N GLY A 1103 -51.59 41.13 -20.74
CA GLY A 1103 -52.62 40.91 -19.67
C GLY A 1103 -52.27 41.22 -18.20
N LYS A 1104 -51.74 42.41 -17.89
CA LYS A 1104 -51.68 43.13 -16.57
C LYS A 1104 -51.78 42.37 -15.22
N THR A 1105 -50.61 42.12 -14.61
CA THR A 1105 -50.12 42.67 -13.30
C THR A 1105 -51.04 42.59 -12.02
N PRO A 1106 -50.91 43.38 -10.92
CA PRO A 1106 -51.01 42.85 -9.53
C PRO A 1106 -52.21 43.50 -8.75
N PRO A 1107 -52.29 43.61 -7.40
CA PRO A 1107 -51.49 43.12 -6.25
C PRO A 1107 -52.38 42.30 -5.25
N SER A 1108 -52.07 41.97 -3.98
CA SER A 1108 -51.35 42.69 -2.91
C SER A 1108 -51.30 41.86 -1.61
N LYS A 1109 -50.60 42.37 -0.59
CA LYS A 1109 -50.83 42.15 0.87
C LYS A 1109 -50.75 40.70 1.39
N LYS A 1110 -49.72 40.40 2.18
CA LYS A 1110 -49.69 40.53 3.66
C LYS A 1110 -50.55 39.49 4.43
N PHE A 1111 -49.83 38.77 5.29
CA PHE A 1111 -50.25 38.26 6.60
C PHE A 1111 -51.16 37.02 6.69
N LEU A 1112 -50.66 36.05 7.47
CA LEU A 1112 -51.37 35.08 8.33
C LEU A 1112 -52.34 34.11 7.64
N LEU A 1113 -52.11 32.80 7.80
CA LEU A 1113 -52.66 32.00 8.90
C LEU A 1113 -54.18 32.22 9.04
N GLU A 1114 -55.00 31.29 8.52
CA GLU A 1114 -55.31 29.99 9.15
C GLU A 1114 -56.36 30.17 10.26
N TRP A 1115 -57.57 29.61 10.05
CA TRP A 1115 -58.30 28.77 11.02
C TRP A 1115 -59.67 28.31 10.48
N PHE A 1116 -60.00 27.04 10.75
CA PHE A 1116 -61.34 26.42 10.75
C PHE A 1116 -62.27 26.60 9.53
N LYS A 1117 -62.37 25.54 8.72
CA LYS A 1117 -63.41 24.53 8.98
C LYS A 1117 -63.05 23.13 8.48
#